data_AF-A0A644F4C4-F1
#
_entry.id   AF-A0A644F4C4-F1
#
_cell.length_a   1.000
_cell.length_b   1.000
_cell.length_c   1.000
_cell.angle_alpha   90.00
_cell.angle_beta   90.00
_cell.angle_gamma   90.00
#
_symmetry.space_group_name_H-M   'P 1'
#
loop_
_entity.id
_entity.type
_entity.pdbx_description
1 polymer ?
#
loop_
_entity_poly.entity_id
_entity_poly.type
_entity_poly.pdbx_seq_one_letter_code
_entity_poly.pdbx_strand_id
1 'polypeptide(L)'
;MLLLAPCLLISALAASCSGPTASKCKDGECDMIGKTEVCTQCKTETDHLIDGECVPAGTDQAAAKCASPAQGKCGSCGDGYFMYKGGCYEFAGELGGLICADPAGGATVGKVTGVCKDCVEGFFKSPVAAANKQSCISCNDTTGADQYQGVDQCKTCNPPSNTGPATCTACDEGYFGAGTTTCIACGDENCATCTEATTTKKCSKCKATSKMYLKKESGSLTGICVEGNQCSTDSTLYPDDTEPKSCKPCTAGTFENCKTCTKSDTSVTCTACKENMVFGLGKKSCISSCPDNSEAKTENTCTCNDGFKLNEEETQCVPNDSPSNPCSTQDCKACSGAQTNKEICTECLSNKYLTPTNQCIDHCEYILGYYSSTEGNKRVCKKCEVANCLACSENGGCGLCKDGFYGEACSPCDSSCKTCSGNTANDCTSCKSGSTLTYGSTGNTGTCGAECAAGTGTGKCRECGLTVEGTKYCSVCSQNNEYPQNGVCAVKASRTDKCKDGSITGGVCNVCADGFFKMNGGCYSTSQLPGSTVCLSAQSTGGICKTPEEGFSLTGESLVTCYTGCAECTTTKDCSRCMDGYVKVGSACTKCHESCYTCEAGATTCKVCAPGYYKESSSNGPCRKCSEGLAGCRQCATPVNGKFICFETDDNTGDNTGGSTNKSGLSTGAIAGISVAVIVVVGGLVGFLCWWFICRGKA
;
A
#
# COMPACT_ATOMS: atom_id res chain seq x y z
N MET A 1 -21.65 -45.53 -31.70
CA MET A 1 -22.05 -45.79 -30.30
C MET A 1 -22.03 -44.46 -29.57
N LEU A 2 -23.21 -43.83 -29.44
CA LEU A 2 -23.43 -42.68 -28.57
C LEU A 2 -23.25 -43.14 -27.12
N LEU A 3 -22.28 -42.59 -26.40
CA LEU A 3 -22.19 -42.72 -24.95
C LEU A 3 -22.88 -41.50 -24.33
N LEU A 4 -24.16 -41.69 -24.02
CA LEU A 4 -24.93 -40.83 -23.11
C LEU A 4 -24.34 -40.99 -21.71
N ALA A 5 -23.67 -39.95 -21.21
CA ALA A 5 -23.34 -39.83 -19.79
C ALA A 5 -24.63 -39.47 -19.02
N PRO A 6 -25.02 -40.23 -17.99
CA PRO A 6 -26.18 -39.89 -17.19
C PRO A 6 -25.86 -38.70 -16.28
N CYS A 7 -26.53 -37.57 -16.52
CA CYS A 7 -26.67 -36.51 -15.52
C CYS A 7 -27.41 -37.08 -14.31
N LEU A 8 -26.68 -37.39 -13.24
CA LEU A 8 -27.24 -37.56 -11.90
C LEU A 8 -27.83 -36.21 -11.47
N LEU A 9 -29.14 -36.07 -11.62
CA LEU A 9 -29.93 -35.10 -10.86
C LEU A 9 -29.82 -35.48 -9.38
N ILE A 10 -28.93 -34.81 -8.66
CA ILE A 10 -28.98 -34.78 -7.19
C ILE A 10 -30.22 -33.97 -6.85
N SER A 11 -31.35 -34.65 -6.64
CA SER A 11 -32.49 -34.06 -5.98
C SER A 11 -32.03 -33.65 -4.58
N ALA A 12 -31.86 -32.35 -4.35
CA ALA A 12 -31.65 -31.81 -3.02
C ALA A 12 -32.81 -32.28 -2.14
N LEU A 13 -32.54 -33.20 -1.20
CA LEU A 13 -33.47 -33.44 -0.10
C LEU A 13 -33.53 -32.13 0.68
N ALA A 14 -34.70 -31.48 0.72
CA ALA A 14 -34.94 -30.36 1.62
C ALA A 14 -34.58 -30.82 3.03
N ALA A 15 -33.56 -30.20 3.63
CA ALA A 15 -33.14 -30.52 4.97
C ALA A 15 -34.33 -30.29 5.92
N SER A 16 -34.64 -31.27 6.76
CA SER A 16 -35.68 -31.13 7.78
C SER A 16 -35.27 -30.06 8.78
N CYS A 17 -36.15 -29.10 9.06
CA CYS A 17 -35.96 -28.06 10.07
C CYS A 17 -35.49 -28.67 11.41
N SER A 18 -34.53 -28.04 12.07
CA SER A 18 -33.82 -28.56 13.25
C SER A 18 -33.81 -27.54 14.40
N GLY A 19 -34.68 -27.71 15.39
CA GLY A 19 -34.71 -26.84 16.58
C GLY A 19 -36.10 -26.68 17.21
N PRO A 20 -36.25 -25.81 18.23
CA PRO A 20 -37.54 -25.55 18.88
C PRO A 20 -38.57 -24.87 17.94
N THR A 21 -38.11 -24.12 16.95
CA THR A 21 -38.90 -23.45 15.89
C THR A 21 -39.46 -24.43 14.85
N ALA A 22 -38.82 -25.59 14.64
CA ALA A 22 -39.21 -26.59 13.64
C ALA A 22 -40.65 -27.11 13.79
N SER A 23 -41.18 -27.11 15.02
CA SER A 23 -42.54 -27.61 15.29
C SER A 23 -43.68 -26.76 14.67
N LYS A 24 -43.41 -25.47 14.42
CA LYS A 24 -44.38 -24.52 13.83
C LYS A 24 -44.13 -24.21 12.36
N CYS A 25 -42.95 -24.59 11.86
CA CYS A 25 -42.61 -24.47 10.45
C CYS A 25 -43.22 -25.60 9.63
N LYS A 26 -43.53 -25.29 8.38
CA LYS A 26 -43.89 -26.32 7.41
C LYS A 26 -42.64 -27.14 7.09
N ASP A 27 -42.80 -28.45 6.96
CA ASP A 27 -41.69 -29.39 6.78
C ASP A 27 -40.83 -28.99 5.57
N GLY A 28 -39.53 -28.78 5.79
CA GLY A 28 -38.56 -28.39 4.74
C GLY A 28 -38.54 -26.90 4.37
N GLU A 29 -39.34 -26.06 5.04
CA GLU A 29 -39.43 -24.61 4.78
C GLU A 29 -38.65 -23.81 5.83
N CYS A 30 -37.38 -24.15 6.02
CA CYS A 30 -36.45 -23.44 6.92
C CYS A 30 -35.17 -23.04 6.18
N ASP A 31 -34.54 -21.96 6.65
CA ASP A 31 -33.31 -21.42 6.08
C ASP A 31 -32.38 -20.88 7.18
N MET A 32 -31.12 -20.59 6.85
CA MET A 32 -30.14 -20.04 7.79
C MET A 32 -29.90 -18.55 7.52
N ILE A 33 -30.10 -17.72 8.53
CA ILE A 33 -29.62 -16.33 8.54
C ILE A 33 -28.50 -16.25 9.55
N GLY A 34 -27.26 -16.09 9.06
CA GLY A 34 -26.06 -16.17 9.89
C GLY A 34 -25.91 -17.55 10.52
N LYS A 35 -26.13 -17.64 11.84
CA LYS A 35 -26.07 -18.90 12.61
C LYS A 35 -27.44 -19.37 13.12
N THR A 36 -28.50 -18.65 12.77
CA THR A 36 -29.85 -18.90 13.28
C THR A 36 -30.70 -19.56 12.19
N GLU A 37 -31.31 -20.70 12.51
CA GLU A 37 -32.30 -21.35 11.65
C GLU A 37 -33.65 -20.63 11.81
N VAL A 38 -34.22 -20.21 10.68
CA VAL A 38 -35.45 -19.44 10.60
C VAL A 38 -36.48 -20.13 9.74
N CYS A 39 -37.76 -19.86 10.01
CA CYS A 39 -38.87 -20.30 9.20
C CYS A 39 -39.01 -19.45 7.93
N THR A 40 -39.33 -20.09 6.80
CA THR A 40 -39.70 -19.41 5.54
C THR A 40 -41.16 -19.64 5.16
N GLN A 41 -41.83 -20.58 5.83
CA GLN A 41 -43.28 -20.79 5.76
C GLN A 41 -43.83 -21.45 7.02
N CYS A 42 -44.87 -20.86 7.60
CA CYS A 42 -45.57 -21.42 8.74
C CYS A 42 -46.44 -22.60 8.38
N LYS A 43 -46.53 -23.58 9.29
CA LYS A 43 -47.39 -24.75 9.17
C LYS A 43 -48.87 -24.38 9.27
N THR A 44 -49.20 -23.46 10.17
CA THR A 44 -50.53 -22.88 10.29
C THR A 44 -50.65 -21.74 9.29
N GLU A 45 -51.59 -21.84 8.34
CA GLU A 45 -51.67 -20.88 7.22
C GLU A 45 -52.05 -19.45 7.63
N THR A 46 -52.64 -19.28 8.82
CA THR A 46 -53.06 -17.98 9.37
C THR A 46 -51.99 -17.33 10.23
N ASP A 47 -50.92 -18.04 10.59
CA ASP A 47 -49.84 -17.48 11.40
C ASP A 47 -49.04 -16.44 10.59
N HIS A 48 -48.59 -15.40 11.29
CA HIS A 48 -47.77 -14.33 10.75
C HIS A 48 -46.29 -14.72 10.87
N LEU A 49 -45.57 -14.71 9.74
CA LEU A 49 -44.14 -14.98 9.69
C LEU A 49 -43.35 -13.70 9.94
N ILE A 50 -42.81 -13.54 11.16
CA ILE A 50 -42.13 -12.33 11.63
C ILE A 50 -40.77 -12.72 12.21
N ASP A 51 -39.69 -12.09 11.74
CA ASP A 51 -38.31 -12.39 12.14
C ASP A 51 -37.96 -13.89 12.08
N GLY A 52 -38.52 -14.61 11.11
CA GLY A 52 -38.31 -16.05 10.96
C GLY A 52 -39.10 -16.92 11.94
N GLU A 53 -40.02 -16.36 12.72
CA GLU A 53 -40.88 -17.09 13.66
C GLU A 53 -42.37 -17.04 13.24
N CYS A 54 -43.08 -18.13 13.53
CA CYS A 54 -44.52 -18.24 13.29
C CYS A 54 -45.33 -17.75 14.50
N VAL A 55 -45.93 -16.57 14.34
CA VAL A 55 -46.71 -15.88 15.36
C VAL A 55 -48.21 -16.08 15.11
N PRO A 56 -48.99 -16.60 16.08
CA PRO A 56 -50.41 -16.84 15.90
C PRO A 56 -51.23 -15.60 15.51
N ALA A 57 -52.24 -15.80 14.65
CA ALA A 57 -53.23 -14.77 14.30
C ALA A 57 -54.04 -14.29 15.53
N GLY A 58 -54.43 -13.02 15.54
CA GLY A 58 -55.33 -12.45 16.56
C GLY A 58 -54.65 -11.62 17.66
N THR A 59 -53.34 -11.36 17.55
CA THR A 59 -52.68 -10.30 18.31
C THR A 59 -52.58 -9.03 17.46
N ASP A 60 -53.09 -7.90 17.95
CA ASP A 60 -53.11 -6.63 17.20
C ASP A 60 -51.70 -6.19 16.73
N GLN A 61 -50.66 -6.64 17.44
CA GLN A 61 -49.26 -6.35 17.12
C GLN A 61 -48.70 -7.17 15.96
N ALA A 62 -49.18 -8.40 15.70
CA ALA A 62 -48.66 -9.24 14.62
C ALA A 62 -49.17 -8.79 13.24
N ALA A 63 -50.46 -8.42 13.16
CA ALA A 63 -51.08 -7.93 11.93
C ALA A 63 -50.51 -6.58 11.47
N ALA A 64 -50.02 -5.76 12.40
CA ALA A 64 -49.36 -4.49 12.09
C ALA A 64 -47.96 -4.68 11.48
N LYS A 65 -47.27 -5.79 11.78
CA LYS A 65 -45.92 -6.11 11.30
C LYS A 65 -45.96 -6.90 10.00
N CYS A 66 -46.89 -7.86 9.93
CA CYS A 66 -47.10 -8.73 8.79
C CYS A 66 -48.59 -8.72 8.40
N ALA A 67 -48.90 -8.05 7.29
CA ALA A 67 -50.26 -7.93 6.78
C ALA A 67 -50.58 -9.03 5.75
N SER A 68 -51.86 -9.43 5.75
CA SER A 68 -52.44 -10.40 4.80
C SER A 68 -51.65 -11.71 4.71
N PRO A 69 -51.51 -12.47 5.83
CA PRO A 69 -50.84 -13.76 5.77
C PRO A 69 -51.59 -14.68 4.80
N ALA A 70 -50.85 -15.31 3.89
CA ALA A 70 -51.37 -16.23 2.90
C ALA A 70 -50.50 -17.48 2.91
N GLN A 71 -51.11 -18.64 3.19
CA GLN A 71 -50.44 -19.94 3.22
C GLN A 71 -49.25 -19.97 4.21
N GLY A 72 -49.34 -19.25 5.34
CA GLY A 72 -48.27 -19.21 6.33
C GLY A 72 -47.05 -18.36 5.92
N LYS A 73 -47.19 -17.52 4.89
CA LYS A 73 -46.24 -16.47 4.52
C LYS A 73 -46.89 -15.11 4.70
N CYS A 74 -46.06 -14.08 4.85
CA CYS A 74 -46.52 -12.72 4.88
C CYS A 74 -46.87 -12.17 3.49
N GLY A 75 -48.01 -11.50 3.36
CA GLY A 75 -48.40 -10.83 2.12
C GLY A 75 -47.71 -9.48 1.93
N SER A 76 -47.50 -8.72 3.01
CA SER A 76 -46.76 -7.46 3.00
C SER A 76 -46.28 -7.04 4.38
N CYS A 77 -45.17 -6.31 4.45
CA CYS A 77 -44.59 -5.86 5.71
C CYS A 77 -45.03 -4.44 6.09
N GLY A 78 -45.33 -4.27 7.38
CA GLY A 78 -45.64 -2.99 7.98
C GLY A 78 -44.41 -2.13 8.26
N ASP A 79 -44.64 -0.96 8.83
CA ASP A 79 -43.57 0.00 9.12
C ASP A 79 -42.56 -0.57 10.12
N GLY A 80 -41.27 -0.34 9.86
CA GLY A 80 -40.19 -0.90 10.69
C GLY A 80 -39.75 -2.31 10.29
N TYR A 81 -40.42 -2.92 9.31
CA TYR A 81 -40.11 -4.24 8.79
C TYR A 81 -39.89 -4.23 7.27
N PHE A 82 -39.13 -5.19 6.77
CA PHE A 82 -38.95 -5.42 5.33
C PHE A 82 -39.16 -6.89 4.96
N MET A 83 -39.51 -7.14 3.70
CA MET A 83 -39.80 -8.47 3.19
C MET A 83 -38.53 -9.24 2.83
N TYR A 84 -38.36 -10.44 3.38
CA TYR A 84 -37.30 -11.40 3.03
C TYR A 84 -37.86 -12.83 3.10
N LYS A 85 -37.68 -13.63 2.02
CA LYS A 85 -38.16 -15.02 1.91
C LYS A 85 -39.59 -15.29 2.44
N GLY A 86 -40.51 -14.35 2.17
CA GLY A 86 -41.92 -14.47 2.56
C GLY A 86 -42.22 -14.12 4.03
N GLY A 87 -41.24 -13.66 4.81
CA GLY A 87 -41.43 -13.14 6.17
C GLY A 87 -41.09 -11.65 6.29
N CYS A 88 -41.51 -11.03 7.38
CA CYS A 88 -41.20 -9.63 7.71
C CYS A 88 -40.13 -9.54 8.79
N TYR A 89 -39.02 -8.89 8.48
CA TYR A 89 -37.86 -8.79 9.35
C TYR A 89 -37.63 -7.35 9.81
N GLU A 90 -37.30 -7.15 11.08
CA GLU A 90 -37.14 -5.83 11.68
C GLU A 90 -35.86 -5.13 11.20
N PHE A 91 -35.95 -3.86 10.82
CA PHE A 91 -34.76 -3.05 10.49
C PHE A 91 -33.82 -2.93 11.69
N ALA A 92 -32.54 -3.21 11.49
CA ALA A 92 -31.53 -3.27 12.54
C ALA A 92 -31.87 -4.17 13.74
N GLY A 93 -32.82 -5.10 13.58
CA GLY A 93 -33.04 -6.21 14.51
C GLY A 93 -31.93 -7.27 14.41
N GLU A 94 -31.91 -8.24 15.33
CA GLU A 94 -30.85 -9.25 15.41
C GLU A 94 -30.67 -10.06 14.11
N LEU A 95 -31.78 -10.40 13.45
CA LEU A 95 -31.76 -11.11 12.17
C LEU A 95 -31.86 -10.16 10.98
N GLY A 96 -32.73 -9.15 11.04
CA GLY A 96 -32.92 -8.20 9.94
C GLY A 96 -31.69 -7.35 9.66
N GLY A 97 -30.89 -7.01 10.67
CA GLY A 97 -29.61 -6.33 10.53
C GLY A 97 -28.51 -7.15 9.85
N LEU A 98 -28.68 -8.48 9.75
CA LEU A 98 -27.80 -9.36 8.97
C LEU A 98 -28.16 -9.43 7.49
N ILE A 99 -29.23 -8.76 7.07
CA ILE A 99 -29.72 -8.74 5.68
C ILE A 99 -29.78 -7.29 5.16
N CYS A 100 -30.27 -6.38 6.00
CA CYS A 100 -30.48 -4.98 5.68
C CYS A 100 -29.60 -4.06 6.51
N ALA A 101 -28.90 -3.14 5.84
CA ALA A 101 -28.05 -2.12 6.45
C ALA A 101 -28.82 -0.82 6.82
N ASP A 102 -30.10 -0.69 6.41
CA ASP A 102 -30.93 0.46 6.77
C ASP A 102 -31.09 0.55 8.31
N PRO A 103 -31.03 1.77 8.89
CA PRO A 103 -31.16 1.95 10.34
C PRO A 103 -32.58 1.62 10.83
N ALA A 104 -32.70 1.22 12.11
CA ALA A 104 -33.99 1.10 12.78
C ALA A 104 -34.78 2.41 12.66
N GLY A 105 -35.98 2.36 12.10
CA GLY A 105 -36.89 3.50 11.98
C GLY A 105 -37.36 4.00 13.35
N GLY A 106 -36.53 4.80 14.03
CA GLY A 106 -36.86 5.44 15.30
C GLY A 106 -37.76 6.65 15.09
N ALA A 107 -39.08 6.43 15.11
CA ALA A 107 -40.19 7.33 15.53
C ALA A 107 -40.24 8.84 15.15
N THR A 108 -39.26 9.48 14.51
CA THR A 108 -39.29 10.94 14.26
C THR A 108 -38.70 11.40 12.92
N VAL A 109 -38.16 10.50 12.09
CA VAL A 109 -37.76 10.85 10.71
C VAL A 109 -38.32 9.80 9.76
N GLY A 110 -39.44 10.12 9.11
CA GLY A 110 -40.02 9.44 7.94
C GLY A 110 -39.89 7.91 7.89
N LYS A 111 -40.97 7.19 8.24
CA LYS A 111 -41.11 5.73 8.11
C LYS A 111 -40.42 5.19 6.85
N VAL A 112 -39.46 4.27 7.04
CA VAL A 112 -38.89 3.48 5.95
C VAL A 112 -39.99 2.52 5.48
N THR A 113 -40.52 2.78 4.28
CA THR A 113 -41.69 2.09 3.72
C THR A 113 -41.35 0.66 3.33
N GLY A 114 -41.49 -0.32 4.24
CA GLY A 114 -41.61 -1.77 3.94
C GLY A 114 -40.49 -2.44 3.13
N VAL A 115 -39.42 -1.72 2.79
CA VAL A 115 -38.44 -2.07 1.76
C VAL A 115 -37.06 -1.71 2.25
N CYS A 116 -36.15 -2.68 2.25
CA CYS A 116 -34.74 -2.42 2.51
C CYS A 116 -34.10 -1.71 1.31
N LYS A 117 -33.49 -0.55 1.56
CA LYS A 117 -32.82 0.25 0.53
C LYS A 117 -31.39 -0.20 0.31
N ASP A 118 -30.66 -0.47 1.39
CA ASP A 118 -29.26 -0.86 1.39
C ASP A 118 -29.12 -2.25 2.01
N CYS A 119 -28.76 -3.25 1.20
CA CYS A 119 -28.52 -4.61 1.67
C CYS A 119 -27.09 -4.74 2.23
N VAL A 120 -26.88 -5.62 3.19
CA VAL A 120 -25.53 -5.90 3.70
C VAL A 120 -24.68 -6.65 2.66
N GLU A 121 -23.36 -6.63 2.83
CA GLU A 121 -22.44 -7.38 1.96
C GLU A 121 -22.80 -8.86 1.90
N GLY A 122 -22.82 -9.42 0.69
CA GLY A 122 -23.30 -10.77 0.42
C GLY A 122 -24.77 -10.85 0.01
N PHE A 123 -25.48 -9.71 -0.02
CA PHE A 123 -26.81 -9.59 -0.59
C PHE A 123 -26.82 -8.49 -1.65
N PHE A 124 -27.65 -8.67 -2.68
CA PHE A 124 -27.96 -7.62 -3.64
C PHE A 124 -29.41 -7.16 -3.47
N LYS A 125 -29.65 -5.89 -3.78
CA LYS A 125 -30.99 -5.32 -3.80
C LYS A 125 -31.80 -5.87 -4.97
N SER A 126 -32.96 -6.42 -4.69
CA SER A 126 -33.90 -6.84 -5.73
C SER A 126 -34.34 -5.64 -6.58
N PRO A 127 -34.27 -5.70 -7.92
CA PRO A 127 -34.75 -4.63 -8.79
C PRO A 127 -36.25 -4.34 -8.67
N VAL A 128 -37.03 -5.25 -8.07
CA VAL A 128 -38.48 -5.14 -7.87
C VAL A 128 -38.87 -5.08 -6.40
N ALA A 129 -37.93 -4.70 -5.52
CA ALA A 129 -38.16 -4.58 -4.08
C ALA A 129 -39.37 -3.68 -3.75
N ALA A 130 -40.31 -4.21 -2.97
CA ALA A 130 -41.56 -3.57 -2.57
C ALA A 130 -42.04 -4.14 -1.24
N ALA A 131 -43.01 -3.53 -0.58
CA ALA A 131 -43.48 -4.03 0.73
C ALA A 131 -44.02 -5.48 0.70
N ASN A 132 -44.42 -5.96 -0.48
CA ASN A 132 -44.89 -7.32 -0.75
C ASN A 132 -43.90 -8.15 -1.62
N LYS A 133 -42.67 -7.66 -1.83
CA LYS A 133 -41.64 -8.27 -2.68
C LYS A 133 -40.31 -8.31 -1.95
N GLN A 134 -39.51 -9.33 -2.19
CA GLN A 134 -38.25 -9.50 -1.47
C GLN A 134 -37.32 -8.31 -1.70
N SER A 135 -36.78 -7.73 -0.62
CA SER A 135 -35.92 -6.55 -0.72
C SER A 135 -34.47 -6.90 -1.06
N CYS A 136 -33.90 -7.85 -0.32
CA CYS A 136 -32.53 -8.30 -0.48
C CYS A 136 -32.51 -9.79 -0.84
N ILE A 137 -31.67 -10.15 -1.81
CA ILE A 137 -31.48 -11.53 -2.26
C ILE A 137 -30.02 -11.89 -2.00
N SER A 138 -29.78 -13.02 -1.35
CA SER A 138 -28.41 -13.49 -1.07
C SER A 138 -27.70 -13.75 -2.40
N CYS A 139 -26.43 -13.37 -2.46
CA CYS A 139 -25.60 -13.58 -3.62
C CYS A 139 -25.43 -15.05 -3.98
N ASN A 140 -25.62 -15.99 -3.05
CA ASN A 140 -25.58 -17.43 -3.32
C ASN A 140 -26.97 -18.09 -3.51
N ASP A 141 -28.06 -17.32 -3.40
CA ASP A 141 -29.42 -17.87 -3.46
C ASP A 141 -29.85 -18.15 -4.89
N THR A 142 -29.53 -19.35 -5.37
CA THR A 142 -29.89 -19.80 -6.73
C THR A 142 -31.39 -19.98 -6.94
N THR A 143 -32.18 -20.10 -5.88
CA THR A 143 -33.65 -20.11 -5.98
C THR A 143 -34.15 -18.69 -6.27
N GLY A 144 -33.61 -17.73 -5.50
CA GLY A 144 -33.87 -16.32 -5.65
C GLY A 144 -35.32 -15.93 -5.33
N ALA A 145 -35.73 -14.76 -5.84
CA ALA A 145 -37.09 -14.26 -5.70
C ALA A 145 -37.49 -13.45 -6.94
N ASP A 146 -38.76 -13.55 -7.35
CA ASP A 146 -39.33 -12.76 -8.44
C ASP A 146 -38.51 -12.80 -9.75
N GLN A 147 -37.93 -13.97 -10.07
CA GLN A 147 -37.06 -14.22 -11.24
C GLN A 147 -35.65 -13.59 -11.15
N TYR A 148 -35.26 -13.09 -9.98
CA TYR A 148 -33.90 -12.62 -9.69
C TYR A 148 -33.21 -13.62 -8.78
N GLN A 149 -32.03 -14.09 -9.18
CA GLN A 149 -31.32 -15.17 -8.52
C GLN A 149 -29.90 -14.74 -8.14
N GLY A 150 -29.36 -15.32 -7.08
CA GLY A 150 -27.93 -15.35 -6.82
C GLY A 150 -27.20 -16.31 -7.77
N VAL A 151 -25.89 -16.44 -7.56
CA VAL A 151 -24.98 -17.34 -8.26
C VAL A 151 -24.43 -18.32 -7.24
N ASP A 152 -24.50 -19.62 -7.51
CA ASP A 152 -23.92 -20.63 -6.61
C ASP A 152 -22.45 -20.32 -6.30
N GLN A 153 -22.05 -20.50 -5.04
CA GLN A 153 -20.69 -20.22 -4.54
C GLN A 153 -20.23 -18.77 -4.74
N CYS A 154 -21.18 -17.83 -4.74
CA CYS A 154 -20.89 -16.41 -4.85
C CYS A 154 -20.99 -15.70 -3.50
N LYS A 155 -19.87 -15.11 -3.10
CA LYS A 155 -19.74 -14.36 -1.85
C LYS A 155 -20.29 -12.95 -1.95
N THR A 156 -20.00 -12.24 -3.03
CA THR A 156 -20.47 -10.86 -3.27
C THR A 156 -20.90 -10.71 -4.71
N CYS A 157 -21.92 -9.88 -4.98
CA CYS A 157 -22.51 -9.77 -6.30
C CYS A 157 -23.19 -8.42 -6.51
N ASN A 158 -23.37 -8.07 -7.79
CA ASN A 158 -24.15 -6.93 -8.23
C ASN A 158 -25.51 -7.40 -8.77
N PRO A 159 -26.59 -6.60 -8.57
CA PRO A 159 -27.91 -6.92 -9.09
C PRO A 159 -27.88 -7.01 -10.63
N PRO A 160 -28.64 -7.94 -11.24
CA PRO A 160 -28.70 -8.05 -12.69
C PRO A 160 -29.58 -6.94 -13.29
N SER A 161 -29.28 -6.54 -14.54
CA SER A 161 -30.07 -5.53 -15.25
C SER A 161 -31.40 -6.06 -15.80
N ASN A 162 -31.52 -7.38 -15.96
CA ASN A 162 -32.73 -8.07 -16.40
C ASN A 162 -33.04 -9.23 -15.43
N THR A 163 -34.19 -9.87 -15.58
CA THR A 163 -34.50 -11.13 -14.87
C THR A 163 -33.39 -12.16 -15.12
N GLY A 164 -32.94 -12.84 -14.07
CA GLY A 164 -31.86 -13.82 -14.14
C GLY A 164 -30.89 -13.73 -12.96
N PRO A 165 -29.73 -14.40 -13.06
CA PRO A 165 -28.72 -14.43 -12.01
C PRO A 165 -27.97 -13.11 -11.89
N ALA A 166 -27.63 -12.74 -10.66
CA ALA A 166 -26.73 -11.65 -10.33
C ALA A 166 -25.35 -11.83 -10.98
N THR A 167 -24.60 -10.73 -11.10
CA THR A 167 -23.18 -10.81 -11.52
C THR A 167 -22.32 -10.97 -10.28
N CYS A 168 -21.68 -12.12 -10.13
CA CYS A 168 -20.82 -12.38 -8.98
C CYS A 168 -19.56 -11.51 -9.06
N THR A 169 -19.27 -10.69 -8.05
CA THR A 169 -18.07 -9.85 -7.97
C THR A 169 -16.93 -10.52 -7.21
N ALA A 170 -17.24 -11.47 -6.32
CA ALA A 170 -16.27 -12.35 -5.71
C ALA A 170 -16.90 -13.70 -5.39
N CYS A 171 -16.25 -14.78 -5.81
CA CYS A 171 -16.66 -16.13 -5.47
C CYS A 171 -16.20 -16.52 -4.05
N ASP A 172 -16.80 -17.59 -3.52
CA ASP A 172 -16.36 -18.23 -2.29
C ASP A 172 -14.92 -18.78 -2.41
N GLU A 173 -14.28 -19.04 -1.27
CA GLU A 173 -12.92 -19.56 -1.24
C GLU A 173 -12.80 -20.88 -2.02
N GLY A 174 -11.84 -20.94 -2.95
CA GLY A 174 -11.64 -22.09 -3.83
C GLY A 174 -12.43 -22.06 -5.13
N TYR A 175 -13.10 -20.95 -5.44
CA TYR A 175 -13.83 -20.76 -6.71
C TYR A 175 -13.28 -19.57 -7.51
N PHE A 176 -13.44 -19.65 -8.83
CA PHE A 176 -13.03 -18.66 -9.82
C PHE A 176 -14.22 -18.24 -10.68
N GLY A 177 -14.26 -16.97 -11.11
CA GLY A 177 -15.34 -16.44 -11.94
C GLY A 177 -15.86 -15.05 -11.54
N ALA A 178 -15.09 -14.28 -10.76
CA ALA A 178 -15.42 -12.89 -10.45
C ALA A 178 -15.67 -12.07 -11.73
N GLY A 179 -16.77 -11.31 -11.74
CA GLY A 179 -17.29 -10.60 -12.90
C GLY A 179 -18.21 -11.42 -13.81
N THR A 180 -18.56 -12.66 -13.45
CA THR A 180 -19.41 -13.54 -14.28
C THR A 180 -20.67 -14.00 -13.53
N THR A 181 -21.54 -14.74 -14.20
CA THR A 181 -22.77 -15.32 -13.61
C THR A 181 -22.56 -16.73 -13.08
N THR A 182 -21.32 -17.21 -12.99
CA THR A 182 -20.98 -18.58 -12.53
C THR A 182 -19.66 -18.59 -11.77
N CYS A 183 -19.63 -19.21 -10.60
CA CYS A 183 -18.39 -19.52 -9.89
C CYS A 183 -18.04 -20.99 -10.10
N ILE A 184 -16.82 -21.26 -10.56
CA ILE A 184 -16.34 -22.61 -10.90
C ILE A 184 -15.17 -22.95 -9.99
N ALA A 185 -15.16 -24.17 -9.45
CA ALA A 185 -14.11 -24.61 -8.55
C ALA A 185 -12.72 -24.52 -9.20
N CYS A 186 -11.73 -24.17 -8.39
CA CYS A 186 -10.32 -24.27 -8.75
C CYS A 186 -9.93 -25.73 -9.04
N GLY A 187 -8.93 -25.95 -9.89
CA GLY A 187 -8.44 -27.29 -10.22
C GLY A 187 -7.68 -28.01 -9.09
N ASP A 188 -7.52 -27.36 -7.93
CA ASP A 188 -6.86 -27.89 -6.74
C ASP A 188 -7.77 -27.60 -5.54
N GLU A 189 -8.24 -28.64 -4.86
CA GLU A 189 -9.17 -28.53 -3.72
C GLU A 189 -8.56 -27.79 -2.52
N ASN A 190 -7.23 -27.76 -2.43
CA ASN A 190 -6.49 -27.03 -1.39
C ASN A 190 -6.17 -25.59 -1.80
N CYS A 191 -6.57 -25.18 -3.01
CA CYS A 191 -6.41 -23.82 -3.48
C CYS A 191 -7.52 -22.89 -2.95
N ALA A 192 -7.14 -21.77 -2.36
CA ALA A 192 -8.06 -20.72 -1.94
C ALA A 192 -8.40 -19.75 -3.08
N THR A 193 -7.43 -19.49 -3.96
CA THR A 193 -7.61 -18.57 -5.10
C THR A 193 -6.80 -19.04 -6.29
N CYS A 194 -7.46 -19.28 -7.42
CA CYS A 194 -6.81 -19.66 -8.67
C CYS A 194 -7.01 -18.59 -9.75
N THR A 195 -6.14 -18.60 -10.76
CA THR A 195 -6.23 -17.68 -11.92
C THR A 195 -7.06 -18.25 -13.06
N GLU A 196 -7.32 -19.56 -13.04
CA GLU A 196 -8.11 -20.28 -14.04
C GLU A 196 -8.88 -21.40 -13.33
N ALA A 197 -10.17 -21.55 -13.66
CA ALA A 197 -11.00 -22.62 -13.14
C ALA A 197 -10.52 -23.99 -13.63
N THR A 198 -10.80 -25.03 -12.83
CA THR A 198 -10.56 -26.48 -13.08
C THR A 198 -9.15 -26.91 -13.49
N THR A 199 -8.24 -25.97 -13.69
CA THR A 199 -6.89 -26.20 -14.20
C THR A 199 -5.91 -26.32 -13.04
N THR A 200 -5.20 -27.44 -12.99
CA THR A 200 -4.15 -27.67 -12.00
C THR A 200 -2.99 -26.68 -12.20
N LYS A 201 -2.18 -26.43 -11.16
CA LYS A 201 -1.04 -25.49 -11.18
C LYS A 201 -1.39 -24.00 -11.37
N LYS A 202 -2.67 -23.64 -11.38
CA LYS A 202 -3.15 -22.26 -11.50
C LYS A 202 -3.51 -21.64 -10.15
N CYS A 203 -3.06 -22.26 -9.05
CA CYS A 203 -3.30 -21.73 -7.72
C CYS A 203 -2.36 -20.55 -7.42
N SER A 204 -2.90 -19.47 -6.88
CA SER A 204 -2.15 -18.29 -6.45
C SER A 204 -2.04 -18.18 -4.93
N LYS A 205 -2.94 -18.84 -4.19
CA LYS A 205 -2.98 -18.84 -2.72
C LYS A 205 -3.61 -20.13 -2.22
N CYS A 206 -2.99 -20.76 -1.23
CA CYS A 206 -3.50 -21.98 -0.60
C CYS A 206 -4.46 -21.69 0.56
N LYS A 207 -5.35 -22.64 0.84
CA LYS A 207 -6.27 -22.58 1.97
C LYS A 207 -5.51 -22.60 3.30
N ALA A 208 -5.89 -21.73 4.22
CA ALA A 208 -5.22 -21.57 5.51
C ALA A 208 -5.47 -22.73 6.49
N THR A 209 -6.60 -23.43 6.33
CA THR A 209 -7.07 -24.48 7.24
C THR A 209 -6.22 -25.75 7.22
N SER A 210 -5.39 -25.95 6.19
CA SER A 210 -4.79 -27.27 5.90
C SER A 210 -3.26 -27.31 6.02
N LYS A 211 -2.58 -26.31 6.59
CA LYS A 211 -1.09 -26.22 6.63
C LYS A 211 -0.45 -26.43 5.24
N MET A 212 -1.06 -25.85 4.21
CA MET A 212 -0.62 -26.00 2.82
C MET A 212 0.38 -24.93 2.44
N TYR A 213 1.30 -25.28 1.54
CA TYR A 213 2.34 -24.41 1.00
C TYR A 213 2.16 -24.30 -0.50
N LEU A 214 2.26 -23.09 -1.02
CA LEU A 214 2.24 -22.87 -2.46
C LEU A 214 3.58 -23.29 -3.09
N LYS A 215 3.56 -24.39 -3.86
CA LYS A 215 4.71 -24.86 -4.64
C LYS A 215 4.59 -24.39 -6.08
N LYS A 216 5.50 -23.49 -6.48
CA LYS A 216 5.54 -22.91 -7.82
C LYS A 216 6.59 -23.59 -8.69
N GLU A 217 6.37 -23.59 -10.00
CA GLU A 217 7.41 -23.89 -10.98
C GLU A 217 8.28 -22.65 -11.21
N SER A 218 9.53 -22.86 -11.62
CA SER A 218 10.49 -21.77 -11.85
C SER A 218 9.92 -20.74 -12.84
N GLY A 219 9.86 -19.47 -12.42
CA GLY A 219 9.34 -18.37 -13.25
C GLY A 219 7.81 -18.25 -13.31
N SER A 220 7.05 -19.12 -12.63
CA SER A 220 5.59 -19.03 -12.57
C SER A 220 5.11 -18.17 -11.40
N LEU A 221 4.02 -17.42 -11.62
CA LEU A 221 3.31 -16.70 -10.55
C LEU A 221 2.35 -17.62 -9.77
N THR A 222 1.91 -18.72 -10.39
CA THR A 222 0.98 -19.71 -9.83
C THR A 222 1.62 -21.08 -9.63
N GLY A 223 0.97 -21.95 -8.85
CA GLY A 223 1.45 -23.27 -8.51
C GLY A 223 0.36 -24.21 -8.01
N ILE A 224 0.77 -25.22 -7.25
CA ILE A 224 -0.09 -26.19 -6.56
C ILE A 224 0.07 -26.05 -5.05
N CYS A 225 -0.98 -26.41 -4.31
CA CYS A 225 -0.95 -26.44 -2.85
C CYS A 225 -0.54 -27.82 -2.37
N VAL A 226 0.53 -27.86 -1.58
CA VAL A 226 1.15 -29.12 -1.13
C VAL A 226 1.40 -29.08 0.36
N GLU A 227 1.52 -30.25 0.98
CA GLU A 227 1.97 -30.36 2.37
C GLU A 227 3.44 -29.92 2.52
N GLY A 228 3.83 -29.47 3.71
CA GLY A 228 5.20 -28.96 3.94
C GLY A 228 6.32 -29.97 3.65
N ASN A 229 6.07 -31.26 3.87
CA ASN A 229 6.99 -32.36 3.52
C ASN A 229 7.24 -32.45 1.99
N GLN A 230 6.26 -32.06 1.17
CA GLN A 230 6.35 -32.08 -0.29
C GLN A 230 7.15 -30.91 -0.87
N CYS A 231 7.46 -29.88 -0.07
CA CYS A 231 8.48 -28.91 -0.43
C CYS A 231 9.87 -29.57 -0.43
N SER A 232 10.13 -30.56 0.43
CA SER A 232 11.49 -31.07 0.66
C SER A 232 11.84 -32.34 -0.14
N THR A 233 10.99 -32.80 -1.05
CA THR A 233 11.13 -34.11 -1.73
C THR A 233 12.42 -34.30 -2.52
N ASP A 234 12.91 -33.24 -3.17
CA ASP A 234 14.16 -33.22 -3.94
C ASP A 234 15.27 -32.43 -3.23
N SER A 235 15.01 -31.98 -1.99
CA SER A 235 15.89 -31.09 -1.20
C SER A 235 16.26 -29.78 -1.89
N THR A 236 15.61 -29.39 -3.00
CA THR A 236 15.89 -28.12 -3.72
C THR A 236 15.01 -26.96 -3.24
N LEU A 237 13.92 -27.28 -2.56
CA LEU A 237 12.96 -26.36 -1.97
C LEU A 237 12.82 -26.68 -0.47
N TYR A 238 12.38 -25.69 0.31
CA TYR A 238 12.02 -25.85 1.71
C TYR A 238 10.68 -25.17 2.00
N PRO A 239 9.90 -25.66 2.99
CA PRO A 239 8.65 -25.00 3.37
C PRO A 239 8.96 -23.68 4.10
N ASP A 240 8.43 -22.56 3.64
CA ASP A 240 8.50 -21.27 4.33
C ASP A 240 7.17 -20.97 5.02
N ASP A 241 7.24 -20.81 6.34
CA ASP A 241 6.09 -20.52 7.22
C ASP A 241 5.69 -19.04 7.21
N THR A 242 6.46 -18.19 6.53
CA THR A 242 6.13 -16.77 6.34
C THR A 242 4.86 -16.64 5.51
N GLU A 243 3.85 -15.93 6.03
CA GLU A 243 2.60 -15.74 5.30
C GLU A 243 2.79 -14.79 4.09
N PRO A 244 2.33 -15.16 2.88
CA PRO A 244 1.66 -16.42 2.54
C PRO A 244 2.61 -17.61 2.42
N LYS A 245 2.27 -18.73 3.10
CA LYS A 245 3.09 -19.96 3.14
C LYS A 245 3.41 -20.50 1.74
N SER A 246 4.68 -20.75 1.48
CA SER A 246 5.15 -21.20 0.16
C SER A 246 6.37 -22.12 0.23
N CYS A 247 6.60 -22.93 -0.81
CA CYS A 247 7.86 -23.64 -0.95
C CYS A 247 8.89 -22.69 -1.56
N LYS A 248 9.95 -22.34 -0.84
CA LYS A 248 11.03 -21.48 -1.32
C LYS A 248 12.21 -22.28 -1.83
N PRO A 249 12.88 -21.85 -2.91
CA PRO A 249 14.11 -22.51 -3.36
C PRO A 249 15.22 -22.29 -2.35
N CYS A 250 16.11 -23.28 -2.19
CA CYS A 250 17.27 -23.19 -1.30
C CYS A 250 18.21 -22.01 -1.64
N THR A 251 18.12 -21.49 -2.86
CA THR A 251 18.86 -20.30 -3.31
C THR A 251 18.25 -18.97 -2.85
N ALA A 252 16.99 -18.95 -2.38
CA ALA A 252 16.35 -17.76 -1.86
C ALA A 252 16.61 -17.61 -0.35
N GLY A 253 17.43 -16.61 0.02
CA GLY A 253 17.79 -16.28 1.41
C GLY A 253 19.29 -16.41 1.71
N THR A 254 19.63 -16.75 2.95
CA THR A 254 20.98 -16.74 3.57
C THR A 254 22.03 -17.65 2.91
N PHE A 255 21.67 -18.48 1.93
CA PHE A 255 22.58 -19.42 1.26
C PHE A 255 22.52 -19.28 -0.26
N GLU A 256 22.95 -18.11 -0.75
CA GLU A 256 23.18 -17.92 -2.18
C GLU A 256 24.09 -19.04 -2.72
N ASN A 257 23.77 -19.56 -3.91
CA ASN A 257 24.46 -20.70 -4.53
C ASN A 257 24.31 -22.08 -3.86
N CYS A 258 23.38 -22.22 -2.91
CA CYS A 258 23.00 -23.52 -2.38
C CYS A 258 22.21 -24.36 -3.41
N LYS A 259 22.60 -25.62 -3.61
CA LYS A 259 21.91 -26.58 -4.50
C LYS A 259 20.83 -27.36 -3.75
N THR A 260 21.16 -27.89 -2.57
CA THR A 260 20.22 -28.61 -1.72
C THR A 260 20.28 -28.12 -0.28
N CYS A 261 19.15 -28.10 0.41
CA CYS A 261 19.05 -27.65 1.80
C CYS A 261 18.07 -28.50 2.61
N THR A 262 18.20 -28.43 3.93
CA THR A 262 17.29 -29.05 4.89
C THR A 262 16.76 -27.98 5.85
N LYS A 263 15.47 -28.02 6.17
CA LYS A 263 14.87 -27.14 7.18
C LYS A 263 14.63 -27.92 8.48
N SER A 264 15.18 -27.42 9.56
CA SER A 264 14.83 -27.77 10.95
C SER A 264 13.73 -26.82 11.47
N ASP A 265 13.28 -27.00 12.71
CA ASP A 265 12.17 -26.22 13.29
C ASP A 265 12.39 -24.69 13.25
N THR A 266 13.64 -24.23 13.24
CA THR A 266 13.99 -22.80 13.32
C THR A 266 15.03 -22.33 12.31
N SER A 267 15.65 -23.23 11.54
CA SER A 267 16.75 -22.87 10.63
C SER A 267 16.74 -23.70 9.35
N VAL A 268 17.19 -23.07 8.26
CA VAL A 268 17.49 -23.74 7.00
C VAL A 268 19.01 -23.93 6.94
N THR A 269 19.47 -25.11 6.58
CA THR A 269 20.91 -25.43 6.44
C THR A 269 21.17 -25.93 5.03
N CYS A 270 22.17 -25.35 4.36
CA CYS A 270 22.60 -25.85 3.05
C CYS A 270 23.35 -27.18 3.21
N THR A 271 22.97 -28.20 2.43
CA THR A 271 23.55 -29.56 2.46
C THR A 271 24.41 -29.88 1.24
N ALA A 272 24.23 -29.16 0.12
CA ALA A 272 25.18 -29.18 -1.00
C ALA A 272 25.20 -27.85 -1.75
N CYS A 273 26.37 -27.42 -2.20
CA CYS A 273 26.54 -26.26 -3.07
C CYS A 273 26.33 -26.61 -4.55
N LYS A 274 26.10 -25.58 -5.39
CA LYS A 274 26.08 -25.72 -6.85
C LYS A 274 27.44 -26.18 -7.40
N GLU A 275 27.47 -26.64 -8.65
CA GLU A 275 28.70 -27.06 -9.31
C GLU A 275 29.76 -25.94 -9.29
N ASN A 276 31.03 -26.33 -9.06
CA ASN A 276 32.17 -25.42 -8.91
C ASN A 276 32.12 -24.47 -7.71
N MET A 277 31.22 -24.71 -6.74
CA MET A 277 31.19 -24.02 -5.46
C MET A 277 31.68 -24.95 -4.34
N VAL A 278 32.25 -24.35 -3.30
CA VAL A 278 32.72 -25.01 -2.08
C VAL A 278 31.96 -24.46 -0.88
N PHE A 279 31.81 -25.26 0.17
CA PHE A 279 31.28 -24.76 1.43
C PHE A 279 32.27 -23.77 2.04
N GLY A 280 31.81 -22.57 2.33
CA GLY A 280 32.57 -21.59 3.10
C GLY A 280 32.89 -22.08 4.52
N LEU A 281 33.72 -21.31 5.22
CA LEU A 281 34.06 -21.56 6.62
C LEU A 281 32.78 -21.69 7.48
N GLY A 282 32.81 -22.62 8.44
CA GLY A 282 31.65 -22.95 9.29
C GLY A 282 30.45 -23.59 8.56
N LYS A 283 30.58 -23.96 7.28
CA LYS A 283 29.48 -24.47 6.42
C LYS A 283 28.27 -23.52 6.32
N LYS A 284 28.49 -22.21 6.51
CA LYS A 284 27.43 -21.18 6.51
C LYS A 284 27.10 -20.58 5.13
N SER A 285 27.90 -20.86 4.10
CA SER A 285 27.72 -20.29 2.74
C SER A 285 28.29 -21.20 1.66
N CYS A 286 27.95 -20.94 0.39
CA CYS A 286 28.51 -21.58 -0.79
C CYS A 286 29.25 -20.54 -1.64
N ILE A 287 30.56 -20.70 -1.78
CA ILE A 287 31.46 -19.71 -2.41
C ILE A 287 32.30 -20.37 -3.50
N SER A 288 32.80 -19.59 -4.46
CA SER A 288 33.58 -20.10 -5.60
C SER A 288 35.03 -20.46 -5.26
N SER A 289 35.55 -19.93 -4.15
CA SER A 289 36.94 -20.12 -3.71
C SER A 289 37.05 -19.91 -2.20
N CYS A 290 37.93 -20.65 -1.55
CA CYS A 290 38.14 -20.51 -0.12
C CYS A 290 38.78 -19.16 0.25
N PRO A 291 38.39 -18.54 1.38
CA PRO A 291 38.99 -17.30 1.87
C PRO A 291 40.48 -17.45 2.20
N ASP A 292 41.17 -16.32 2.38
CA ASP A 292 42.59 -16.30 2.74
C ASP A 292 42.91 -17.18 3.96
N ASN A 293 44.08 -17.82 3.93
CA ASN A 293 44.56 -18.75 4.96
C ASN A 293 43.66 -19.97 5.18
N SER A 294 42.87 -20.33 4.18
CA SER A 294 42.09 -21.56 4.16
C SER A 294 42.19 -22.27 2.81
N GLU A 295 41.92 -23.56 2.81
CA GLU A 295 41.91 -24.38 1.61
C GLU A 295 40.73 -25.36 1.65
N ALA A 296 40.27 -25.74 0.47
CA ALA A 296 39.21 -26.74 0.33
C ALA A 296 39.81 -28.11 0.69
N LYS A 297 39.45 -28.63 1.87
CA LYS A 297 39.82 -29.99 2.30
C LYS A 297 38.64 -30.94 2.04
N THR A 298 38.64 -32.09 2.70
CA THR A 298 37.63 -33.16 2.56
C THR A 298 36.20 -32.62 2.49
N GLU A 299 35.38 -33.20 1.60
CA GLU A 299 33.99 -32.79 1.31
C GLU A 299 33.80 -31.40 0.67
N ASN A 300 34.81 -30.87 -0.04
CA ASN A 300 34.75 -29.53 -0.67
C ASN A 300 34.38 -28.42 0.33
N THR A 301 34.87 -28.54 1.56
CA THR A 301 34.65 -27.56 2.63
C THR A 301 35.93 -26.78 2.89
N CYS A 302 35.83 -25.45 2.94
CA CYS A 302 36.93 -24.58 3.32
C CYS A 302 37.30 -24.82 4.78
N THR A 303 38.58 -25.03 5.03
CA THR A 303 39.14 -25.25 6.36
C THR A 303 40.42 -24.44 6.51
N CYS A 304 40.69 -23.94 7.71
CA CYS A 304 41.89 -23.16 7.95
C CYS A 304 43.16 -23.98 7.70
N ASN A 305 44.17 -23.31 7.15
CA ASN A 305 45.51 -23.85 6.99
C ASN A 305 46.18 -23.99 8.37
N ASP A 306 47.20 -24.84 8.46
CA ASP A 306 47.90 -25.09 9.73
C ASP A 306 48.46 -23.77 10.32
N GLY A 307 48.22 -23.54 11.61
CA GLY A 307 48.58 -22.31 12.31
C GLY A 307 47.44 -21.27 12.42
N PHE A 308 46.27 -21.55 11.83
CA PHE A 308 45.10 -20.68 11.87
C PHE A 308 43.86 -21.41 12.42
N LYS A 309 43.01 -20.69 13.17
CA LYS A 309 41.71 -21.13 13.71
C LYS A 309 40.58 -20.26 13.18
N LEU A 310 39.34 -20.76 13.24
CA LEU A 310 38.18 -19.94 12.96
C LEU A 310 38.05 -18.79 13.96
N ASN A 311 37.67 -17.60 13.49
CA ASN A 311 37.19 -16.53 14.36
C ASN A 311 35.84 -16.92 15.02
N GLU A 312 35.39 -16.16 16.03
CA GLU A 312 34.16 -16.46 16.79
C GLU A 312 32.90 -16.55 15.91
N GLU A 313 32.87 -15.86 14.78
CA GLU A 313 31.75 -15.85 13.83
C GLU A 313 31.82 -16.98 12.79
N GLU A 314 32.94 -17.72 12.76
CA GLU A 314 33.26 -18.80 11.82
C GLU A 314 33.30 -18.35 10.34
N THR A 315 33.64 -17.08 10.10
CA THR A 315 33.68 -16.46 8.77
C THR A 315 35.10 -16.35 8.20
N GLN A 316 36.15 -16.43 9.04
CA GLN A 316 37.55 -16.20 8.65
C GLN A 316 38.52 -17.06 9.46
N CYS A 317 39.71 -17.31 8.89
CA CYS A 317 40.81 -18.00 9.55
C CYS A 317 41.82 -16.99 10.11
N VAL A 318 41.95 -16.95 11.44
CA VAL A 318 42.87 -16.07 12.18
C VAL A 318 44.01 -16.89 12.78
N PRO A 319 45.21 -16.32 12.96
CA PRO A 319 46.32 -17.04 13.61
C PRO A 319 45.91 -17.61 14.97
N ASN A 320 46.41 -18.79 15.32
CA ASN A 320 46.05 -19.47 16.58
C ASN A 320 46.30 -18.62 17.83
N ASP A 321 47.32 -17.74 17.76
CA ASP A 321 47.73 -16.81 18.82
C ASP A 321 47.05 -15.43 18.76
N SER A 322 46.03 -15.25 17.91
CA SER A 322 45.30 -13.98 17.80
C SER A 322 44.28 -13.84 18.96
N PRO A 323 44.26 -12.71 19.68
CA PRO A 323 43.18 -12.37 20.60
C PRO A 323 41.86 -12.25 19.83
N SER A 324 40.75 -12.58 20.50
CA SER A 324 39.38 -12.20 20.09
C SER A 324 39.35 -10.70 19.78
N ASN A 325 38.58 -10.33 18.74
CA ASN A 325 38.51 -9.02 18.09
C ASN A 325 39.19 -7.88 18.88
N PRO A 326 40.30 -7.29 18.40
CA PRO A 326 40.99 -6.23 19.12
C PRO A 326 40.14 -4.95 19.27
N CYS A 327 38.99 -4.87 18.60
CA CYS A 327 38.14 -3.69 18.56
C CYS A 327 36.97 -3.76 19.54
N SER A 328 36.73 -2.66 20.26
CA SER A 328 35.58 -2.45 21.15
C SER A 328 34.32 -2.00 20.38
N THR A 329 34.48 -1.57 19.13
CA THR A 329 33.39 -1.15 18.25
C THR A 329 32.63 -2.37 17.74
N GLN A 330 31.32 -2.42 18.03
CA GLN A 330 30.43 -3.49 17.60
C GLN A 330 30.45 -3.65 16.08
N ASP A 331 30.48 -4.90 15.61
CA ASP A 331 30.53 -5.29 14.19
C ASP A 331 31.73 -4.72 13.41
N CYS A 332 32.77 -4.26 14.12
CA CYS A 332 34.02 -3.80 13.54
C CYS A 332 35.00 -4.97 13.38
N LYS A 333 35.40 -5.24 12.13
CA LYS A 333 36.39 -6.27 11.77
C LYS A 333 37.82 -5.82 12.03
N ALA A 334 38.13 -4.54 11.79
CA ALA A 334 39.46 -3.99 11.99
C ALA A 334 39.39 -2.52 12.42
N CYS A 335 40.22 -2.12 13.39
CA CYS A 335 40.26 -0.78 13.95
C CYS A 335 41.68 -0.30 14.21
N SER A 336 41.87 1.02 14.26
CA SER A 336 43.07 1.64 14.81
C SER A 336 42.83 2.10 16.24
N GLY A 337 43.84 2.05 17.11
CA GLY A 337 43.69 2.50 18.51
C GLY A 337 42.77 1.59 19.33
N ALA A 338 42.82 0.29 19.06
CA ALA A 338 42.10 -0.78 19.75
C ALA A 338 42.01 -0.56 21.27
N GLN A 339 40.81 -0.75 21.82
CA GLN A 339 40.52 -0.69 23.27
C GLN A 339 40.84 0.66 23.92
N THR A 340 40.90 1.73 23.14
CA THR A 340 41.04 3.10 23.63
C THR A 340 39.79 3.93 23.33
N ASN A 341 39.64 5.06 24.00
CA ASN A 341 38.61 6.05 23.69
C ASN A 341 38.81 6.76 22.33
N LYS A 342 39.90 6.46 21.61
CA LYS A 342 40.19 6.95 20.26
C LYS A 342 40.12 5.85 19.21
N GLU A 343 39.46 4.73 19.53
CA GLU A 343 39.28 3.64 18.59
C GLU A 343 38.48 4.11 17.36
N ILE A 344 39.02 3.82 16.18
CA ILE A 344 38.39 4.14 14.90
C ILE A 344 38.19 2.83 14.15
N CYS A 345 36.94 2.48 13.84
CA CYS A 345 36.69 1.34 12.97
C CYS A 345 37.11 1.65 11.54
N THR A 346 37.90 0.77 10.95
CA THR A 346 38.44 0.93 9.59
C THR A 346 37.84 -0.07 8.60
N GLU A 347 37.17 -1.11 9.10
CA GLU A 347 36.51 -2.14 8.30
C GLU A 347 35.43 -2.82 9.14
N CYS A 348 34.23 -2.95 8.58
CA CYS A 348 33.13 -3.67 9.21
C CYS A 348 33.10 -5.14 8.79
N LEU A 349 32.31 -5.94 9.49
CA LEU A 349 31.96 -7.30 9.05
C LEU A 349 31.28 -7.28 7.66
N SER A 350 31.37 -8.38 6.92
CA SER A 350 31.03 -8.44 5.47
C SER A 350 29.56 -8.07 5.12
N ASN A 351 28.65 -8.14 6.09
CA ASN A 351 27.24 -7.78 5.94
C ASN A 351 26.89 -6.35 6.41
N LYS A 352 27.88 -5.56 6.86
CA LYS A 352 27.67 -4.20 7.38
C LYS A 352 28.35 -3.16 6.52
N TYR A 353 27.88 -1.92 6.63
CA TYR A 353 28.44 -0.75 5.96
C TYR A 353 29.13 0.16 6.97
N LEU A 354 30.34 0.62 6.62
CA LEU A 354 31.09 1.60 7.39
C LEU A 354 30.53 3.01 7.16
N THR A 355 30.09 3.67 8.23
CA THR A 355 29.60 5.06 8.20
C THR A 355 30.76 6.05 8.15
N PRO A 356 30.52 7.33 7.77
CA PRO A 356 31.56 8.38 7.80
C PRO A 356 32.16 8.62 9.19
N THR A 357 31.41 8.31 10.24
CA THR A 357 31.82 8.39 11.64
C THR A 357 32.48 7.09 12.15
N ASN A 358 32.84 6.19 11.24
CA ASN A 358 33.55 4.94 11.53
C ASN A 358 32.75 4.00 12.45
N GLN A 359 31.45 3.88 12.21
CA GLN A 359 30.56 2.91 12.85
C GLN A 359 30.05 1.92 11.80
N CYS A 360 29.54 0.76 12.24
CA CYS A 360 29.04 -0.30 11.35
C CYS A 360 27.51 -0.41 11.46
N ILE A 361 26.81 -0.34 10.32
CA ILE A 361 25.33 -0.42 10.26
C ILE A 361 24.85 -1.38 9.16
N ASP A 362 23.59 -1.82 9.23
CA ASP A 362 22.99 -2.74 8.26
C ASP A 362 22.63 -2.08 6.91
N HIS A 363 22.17 -0.83 6.96
CA HIS A 363 21.55 -0.14 5.82
C HIS A 363 21.95 1.35 5.84
N CYS A 364 22.56 1.84 4.76
CA CYS A 364 22.98 3.24 4.65
C CYS A 364 21.82 4.22 4.52
N GLU A 365 20.63 3.73 4.15
CA GLU A 365 19.40 4.50 4.00
C GLU A 365 18.89 5.06 5.35
N TYR A 366 19.38 4.53 6.47
CA TYR A 366 19.16 5.13 7.80
C TYR A 366 19.79 6.52 7.95
N ILE A 367 20.78 6.83 7.12
CA ILE A 367 21.46 8.12 7.10
C ILE A 367 20.92 8.90 5.90
N LEU A 368 20.12 9.93 6.17
CA LEU A 368 19.51 10.74 5.11
C LEU A 368 20.59 11.38 4.23
N GLY A 369 20.51 11.12 2.93
CA GLY A 369 21.48 11.59 1.94
C GLY A 369 22.70 10.68 1.75
N TYR A 370 22.66 9.44 2.25
CA TYR A 370 23.70 8.43 2.01
C TYR A 370 23.15 7.24 1.24
N TYR A 371 24.05 6.57 0.52
CA TYR A 371 23.73 5.35 -0.22
C TYR A 371 24.81 4.29 0.02
N SER A 372 24.41 3.04 -0.19
CA SER A 372 25.28 1.87 -0.07
C SER A 372 26.30 1.86 -1.21
N SER A 373 27.59 1.80 -0.89
CA SER A 373 28.67 1.77 -1.88
C SER A 373 29.83 0.87 -1.43
N THR A 374 30.83 0.72 -2.29
CA THR A 374 32.03 -0.08 -2.03
C THR A 374 33.28 0.72 -2.38
N GLU A 375 34.20 0.86 -1.42
CA GLU A 375 35.53 1.44 -1.65
C GLU A 375 36.58 0.32 -1.51
N GLY A 376 37.16 -0.10 -2.63
CA GLY A 376 37.99 -1.29 -2.69
C GLY A 376 37.18 -2.56 -2.36
N ASN A 377 37.57 -3.30 -1.33
CA ASN A 377 36.85 -4.49 -0.85
C ASN A 377 35.92 -4.20 0.35
N LYS A 378 35.72 -2.92 0.71
CA LYS A 378 35.00 -2.51 1.93
C LYS A 378 33.65 -1.90 1.56
N ARG A 379 32.59 -2.34 2.25
CA ARG A 379 31.24 -1.75 2.14
C ARG A 379 31.17 -0.48 2.97
N VAL A 380 30.77 0.63 2.37
CA VAL A 380 30.77 1.96 2.99
C VAL A 380 29.46 2.69 2.71
N CYS A 381 29.06 3.58 3.61
CA CYS A 381 28.00 4.54 3.36
C CYS A 381 28.61 5.80 2.77
N LYS A 382 28.30 6.05 1.50
CA LYS A 382 28.82 7.22 0.79
C LYS A 382 27.79 8.33 0.78
N LYS A 383 28.26 9.55 1.10
CA LYS A 383 27.42 10.74 1.04
C LYS A 383 27.06 11.02 -0.40
N CYS A 384 25.81 11.38 -0.62
CA CYS A 384 25.40 11.88 -1.90
C CYS A 384 25.92 13.30 -2.11
N GLU A 385 26.80 13.46 -3.09
CA GLU A 385 27.42 14.74 -3.41
C GLU A 385 26.57 15.55 -4.40
N VAL A 386 25.50 14.96 -4.94
CA VAL A 386 24.58 15.65 -5.84
C VAL A 386 23.82 16.71 -5.03
N ALA A 387 24.12 17.97 -5.31
CA ALA A 387 23.44 19.11 -4.71
C ALA A 387 21.93 19.00 -4.95
N ASN A 388 21.14 19.32 -3.91
CA ASN A 388 19.68 19.25 -3.93
C ASN A 388 19.07 17.85 -4.11
N CYS A 389 19.85 16.78 -3.91
CA CYS A 389 19.32 15.42 -3.84
C CYS A 389 18.77 15.08 -2.45
N LEU A 390 17.61 14.41 -2.39
CA LEU A 390 17.00 13.86 -1.18
C LEU A 390 17.39 12.39 -0.95
N ALA A 391 17.41 11.59 -2.01
CA ALA A 391 17.77 10.17 -1.95
C ALA A 391 18.48 9.74 -3.24
N CYS A 392 19.50 8.89 -3.10
CA CYS A 392 20.41 8.56 -4.20
C CYS A 392 20.22 7.12 -4.64
N SER A 393 20.39 6.88 -5.93
CA SER A 393 20.36 5.55 -6.51
C SER A 393 21.62 4.79 -6.11
N GLU A 394 21.60 3.46 -6.27
CA GLU A 394 22.74 2.57 -5.94
C GLU A 394 24.03 2.96 -6.68
N ASN A 395 23.92 3.64 -7.82
CA ASN A 395 25.05 4.11 -8.62
C ASN A 395 25.60 5.49 -8.19
N GLY A 396 25.03 6.11 -7.14
CA GLY A 396 25.41 7.44 -6.66
C GLY A 396 24.82 8.61 -7.44
N GLY A 397 23.98 8.36 -8.45
CA GLY A 397 23.13 9.38 -9.06
C GLY A 397 21.96 9.75 -8.14
N CYS A 398 21.32 10.89 -8.35
CA CYS A 398 20.14 11.22 -7.56
C CYS A 398 18.90 10.44 -8.04
N GLY A 399 18.30 9.66 -7.14
CA GLY A 399 17.03 8.97 -7.39
C GLY A 399 15.80 9.84 -7.10
N LEU A 400 15.92 10.76 -6.14
CA LEU A 400 14.86 11.70 -5.77
C LEU A 400 15.45 13.07 -5.44
N CYS A 401 15.11 14.08 -6.23
CA CYS A 401 15.53 15.46 -5.99
C CYS A 401 14.58 16.20 -5.05
N LYS A 402 15.09 17.27 -4.42
CA LYS A 402 14.24 18.27 -3.75
C LYS A 402 13.30 18.92 -4.75
N ASP A 403 12.14 19.37 -4.27
CA ASP A 403 11.23 20.23 -5.04
C ASP A 403 12.01 21.38 -5.71
N GLY A 404 11.67 21.66 -6.96
CA GLY A 404 12.35 22.63 -7.81
C GLY A 404 13.54 22.06 -8.58
N PHE A 405 13.81 20.75 -8.52
CA PHE A 405 14.90 20.11 -9.26
C PHE A 405 14.48 18.77 -9.90
N TYR A 406 15.16 18.35 -10.97
CA TYR A 406 14.86 17.11 -11.71
C TYR A 406 16.10 16.41 -12.27
N GLY A 407 15.93 15.11 -12.59
CA GLY A 407 16.95 14.25 -13.19
C GLY A 407 18.05 13.80 -12.22
N GLU A 408 18.96 12.95 -12.68
CA GLU A 408 20.01 12.36 -11.83
C GLU A 408 20.99 13.38 -11.25
N ALA A 409 21.11 14.55 -11.90
CA ALA A 409 21.95 15.66 -11.45
C ALA A 409 21.20 16.73 -10.65
N CYS A 410 19.89 16.56 -10.41
CA CYS A 410 19.02 17.57 -9.81
C CYS A 410 19.22 18.96 -10.41
N SER A 411 19.01 19.05 -11.72
CA SER A 411 19.02 20.33 -12.43
C SER A 411 17.78 21.15 -12.05
N PRO A 412 17.88 22.49 -11.96
CA PRO A 412 16.75 23.32 -11.56
C PRO A 412 15.60 23.22 -12.56
N CYS A 413 14.39 23.15 -12.02
CA CYS A 413 13.15 23.37 -12.76
C CYS A 413 13.03 24.82 -13.21
N ASP A 414 12.10 25.08 -14.13
CA ASP A 414 11.62 26.44 -14.32
C ASP A 414 11.06 27.00 -13.01
N SER A 415 11.30 28.29 -12.77
CA SER A 415 10.83 29.01 -11.59
C SER A 415 9.32 28.95 -11.35
N SER A 416 8.52 28.69 -12.40
CA SER A 416 7.07 28.50 -12.28
C SER A 416 6.66 27.15 -11.69
N CYS A 417 7.49 26.12 -11.82
CA CYS A 417 7.17 24.76 -11.38
C CYS A 417 7.45 24.55 -9.88
N LYS A 418 6.70 23.63 -9.25
CA LYS A 418 7.08 23.04 -7.96
C LYS A 418 7.92 21.78 -8.17
N THR A 419 7.48 20.90 -9.06
CA THR A 419 8.26 19.76 -9.55
C THR A 419 8.22 19.73 -11.08
N CYS A 420 9.22 19.11 -11.71
CA CYS A 420 9.32 19.08 -13.16
C CYS A 420 10.04 17.80 -13.64
N SER A 421 9.94 17.52 -14.94
CA SER A 421 10.74 16.50 -15.63
C SER A 421 11.75 17.10 -16.61
N GLY A 422 11.87 18.42 -16.62
CA GLY A 422 12.61 19.21 -17.59
C GLY A 422 12.81 20.63 -17.07
N ASN A 423 13.67 21.40 -17.74
CA ASN A 423 14.05 22.75 -17.30
C ASN A 423 13.17 23.86 -17.88
N THR A 424 12.19 23.53 -18.72
CA THR A 424 11.34 24.54 -19.35
C THR A 424 10.01 24.70 -18.61
N ALA A 425 9.37 25.86 -18.79
CA ALA A 425 8.05 26.13 -18.22
C ALA A 425 6.96 25.12 -18.64
N ASN A 426 7.17 24.33 -19.71
CA ASN A 426 6.24 23.30 -20.18
C ASN A 426 6.48 21.92 -19.55
N ASP A 427 7.57 21.76 -18.79
CA ASP A 427 7.98 20.49 -18.21
C ASP A 427 7.54 20.34 -16.75
N CYS A 428 6.66 21.21 -16.26
CA CYS A 428 6.16 21.12 -14.89
C CYS A 428 5.33 19.85 -14.73
N THR A 429 5.60 19.10 -13.66
CA THR A 429 4.80 17.95 -13.22
C THR A 429 3.89 18.30 -12.04
N SER A 430 4.21 19.37 -11.31
CA SER A 430 3.32 20.01 -10.33
C SER A 430 3.62 21.51 -10.21
N CYS A 431 2.67 22.25 -9.66
CA CYS A 431 2.75 23.70 -9.49
C CYS A 431 2.85 24.10 -8.01
N LYS A 432 3.37 25.30 -7.77
CA LYS A 432 3.37 25.89 -6.43
C LYS A 432 1.93 26.14 -5.99
N SER A 433 1.70 26.16 -4.67
CA SER A 433 0.37 26.42 -4.12
C SER A 433 -0.17 27.77 -4.63
N GLY A 434 -1.44 27.80 -5.03
CA GLY A 434 -2.06 28.94 -5.70
C GLY A 434 -1.82 29.00 -7.21
N SER A 435 -1.33 27.92 -7.83
CA SER A 435 -1.14 27.81 -9.27
C SER A 435 -1.62 26.46 -9.81
N THR A 436 -2.26 26.48 -10.99
CA THR A 436 -2.83 25.28 -11.63
C THR A 436 -1.94 24.78 -12.76
N LEU A 437 -1.82 23.46 -12.88
CA LEU A 437 -1.08 22.83 -13.97
C LEU A 437 -2.01 22.68 -15.19
N THR A 438 -1.63 23.28 -16.31
CA THR A 438 -2.31 23.10 -17.59
C THR A 438 -1.49 22.16 -18.47
N TYR A 439 -2.03 20.97 -18.74
CA TYR A 439 -1.39 19.97 -19.58
C TYR A 439 -1.32 20.39 -21.05
N GLY A 440 -0.21 20.06 -21.71
CA GLY A 440 -0.08 20.18 -23.17
C GLY A 440 -0.86 19.12 -23.95
N SER A 441 -0.68 19.07 -25.27
CA SER A 441 -1.43 18.15 -26.15
C SER A 441 -1.08 16.67 -25.97
N THR A 442 0.05 16.33 -25.34
CA THR A 442 0.48 14.94 -25.05
C THR A 442 1.34 14.87 -23.79
N GLY A 443 1.07 13.93 -22.88
CA GLY A 443 1.94 13.60 -21.73
C GLY A 443 1.43 14.04 -20.35
N ASN A 444 2.29 13.90 -19.33
CA ASN A 444 2.02 14.21 -17.91
C ASN A 444 2.68 15.53 -17.45
N THR A 445 3.14 16.35 -18.39
CA THR A 445 3.77 17.65 -18.11
C THR A 445 2.90 18.80 -18.61
N GLY A 446 3.14 20.00 -18.07
CA GLY A 446 2.38 21.18 -18.42
C GLY A 446 3.00 22.48 -17.96
N THR A 447 2.23 23.55 -18.10
CA THR A 447 2.58 24.91 -17.67
C THR A 447 1.83 25.29 -16.40
N CYS A 448 2.52 25.94 -15.48
CA CYS A 448 1.89 26.47 -14.27
C CYS A 448 1.33 27.86 -14.52
N GLY A 449 0.01 27.99 -14.36
CA GLY A 449 -0.71 29.25 -14.48
C GLY A 449 -1.39 29.65 -13.18
N ALA A 450 -2.06 30.80 -13.20
CA ALA A 450 -2.85 31.26 -12.07
C ALA A 450 -3.88 30.20 -11.64
N GLU A 451 -4.20 30.16 -10.35
CA GLU A 451 -5.33 29.37 -9.88
C GLU A 451 -6.67 29.88 -10.42
N CYS A 452 -7.73 29.11 -10.19
CA CYS A 452 -9.07 29.46 -10.64
C CYS A 452 -9.48 30.86 -10.18
N ALA A 453 -9.93 31.67 -11.14
CA ALA A 453 -10.55 32.97 -10.91
C ALA A 453 -11.98 32.96 -11.47
N ALA A 454 -12.93 33.44 -10.66
CA ALA A 454 -14.32 33.56 -11.08
C ALA A 454 -14.46 34.59 -12.20
N GLY A 455 -15.28 34.28 -13.21
CA GLY A 455 -15.49 35.11 -14.37
C GLY A 455 -16.64 34.61 -15.25
N THR A 456 -16.95 35.38 -16.27
CA THR A 456 -18.07 35.12 -17.19
C THR A 456 -17.57 34.91 -18.62
N GLY A 457 -18.20 34.01 -19.37
CA GLY A 457 -17.86 33.75 -20.77
C GLY A 457 -17.33 32.34 -21.03
N THR A 458 -17.05 32.04 -22.30
CA THR A 458 -16.53 30.73 -22.74
C THR A 458 -15.17 30.42 -22.11
N GLY A 459 -15.03 29.21 -21.58
CA GLY A 459 -13.84 28.73 -20.88
C GLY A 459 -13.60 29.40 -19.52
N LYS A 460 -14.54 30.22 -19.03
CA LYS A 460 -14.43 30.89 -17.73
C LYS A 460 -15.18 30.13 -16.65
N CYS A 461 -14.61 30.14 -15.47
CA CYS A 461 -15.19 29.52 -14.31
C CYS A 461 -16.15 30.48 -13.59
N ARG A 462 -17.37 30.05 -13.30
CA ARG A 462 -18.31 30.81 -12.47
C ARG A 462 -17.95 30.69 -10.98
N GLU A 463 -17.63 29.49 -10.53
CA GLU A 463 -17.34 29.19 -9.11
C GLU A 463 -16.07 28.37 -8.96
N CYS A 464 -15.13 28.87 -8.16
CA CYS A 464 -13.87 28.20 -7.82
C CYS A 464 -14.00 27.47 -6.47
N GLY A 465 -14.97 26.55 -6.39
CA GLY A 465 -15.36 25.87 -5.14
C GLY A 465 -14.50 24.66 -4.77
N LEU A 466 -13.60 24.22 -5.65
CA LEU A 466 -12.67 23.13 -5.35
C LEU A 466 -11.31 23.68 -4.92
N THR A 467 -10.79 23.21 -3.79
CA THR A 467 -9.41 23.49 -3.36
C THR A 467 -8.68 22.18 -3.09
N VAL A 468 -7.54 21.98 -3.76
CA VAL A 468 -6.68 20.79 -3.60
C VAL A 468 -5.26 21.29 -3.36
N GLU A 469 -4.62 20.85 -2.28
CA GLU A 469 -3.28 21.30 -1.84
C GLU A 469 -3.10 22.83 -1.78
N GLY A 470 -4.17 23.55 -1.43
CA GLY A 470 -4.18 25.02 -1.34
C GLY A 470 -4.32 25.75 -2.69
N THR A 471 -4.47 25.04 -3.80
CA THR A 471 -4.76 25.62 -5.12
C THR A 471 -6.25 25.53 -5.42
N LYS A 472 -6.84 26.62 -5.91
CA LYS A 472 -8.25 26.65 -6.34
C LYS A 472 -8.44 26.16 -7.78
N TYR A 473 -9.47 25.37 -7.97
CA TYR A 473 -9.90 24.79 -9.25
C TYR A 473 -11.37 25.13 -9.53
N CYS A 474 -11.75 25.10 -10.80
CA CYS A 474 -13.12 25.38 -11.17
C CYS A 474 -14.07 24.24 -10.75
N SER A 475 -15.14 24.59 -10.04
CA SER A 475 -16.23 23.67 -9.71
C SER A 475 -17.46 23.86 -10.61
N VAL A 476 -17.65 25.06 -11.16
CA VAL A 476 -18.80 25.34 -12.01
C VAL A 476 -18.43 26.28 -13.15
N CYS A 477 -18.70 25.87 -14.39
CA CYS A 477 -18.42 26.68 -15.57
C CYS A 477 -19.47 27.77 -15.81
N SER A 478 -19.04 28.86 -16.43
CA SER A 478 -19.92 29.99 -16.73
C SER A 478 -20.92 29.67 -17.83
N GLN A 479 -20.59 28.79 -18.77
CA GLN A 479 -21.45 28.43 -19.90
C GLN A 479 -22.19 27.13 -19.65
N ASN A 480 -23.43 27.04 -20.13
CA ASN A 480 -24.27 25.86 -19.98
C ASN A 480 -23.86 24.68 -20.87
N ASN A 481 -22.93 24.87 -21.82
CA ASN A 481 -22.37 23.80 -22.66
C ASN A 481 -20.96 23.37 -22.23
N GLU A 482 -20.47 23.89 -21.10
CA GLU A 482 -19.13 23.63 -20.56
C GLU A 482 -19.22 23.00 -19.17
N TYR A 483 -18.24 22.16 -18.85
CA TYR A 483 -18.08 21.62 -17.51
C TYR A 483 -16.60 21.57 -17.13
N PRO A 484 -16.26 21.49 -15.83
CA PRO A 484 -14.86 21.40 -15.41
C PRO A 484 -14.27 20.03 -15.75
N GLN A 485 -13.21 20.04 -16.56
CA GLN A 485 -12.35 18.90 -16.88
C GLN A 485 -11.02 19.09 -16.16
N ASN A 486 -10.71 18.24 -15.17
CA ASN A 486 -9.56 18.44 -14.28
C ASN A 486 -9.48 19.87 -13.69
N GLY A 487 -10.64 20.47 -13.39
CA GLY A 487 -10.73 21.81 -12.81
C GLY A 487 -10.63 22.99 -13.79
N VAL A 488 -10.61 22.74 -15.11
CA VAL A 488 -10.64 23.78 -16.16
C VAL A 488 -11.91 23.63 -17.01
N CYS A 489 -12.57 24.75 -17.32
CA CYS A 489 -13.79 24.73 -18.14
C CYS A 489 -13.50 24.43 -19.60
N ALA A 490 -14.18 23.41 -20.12
CA ALA A 490 -14.10 23.04 -21.52
C ALA A 490 -15.49 22.63 -22.05
N VAL A 491 -15.71 22.90 -23.34
CA VAL A 491 -16.95 22.57 -24.04
C VAL A 491 -17.09 21.06 -24.13
N LYS A 492 -18.31 20.54 -23.97
CA LYS A 492 -18.60 19.13 -24.18
C LYS A 492 -18.42 18.75 -25.65
N ALA A 493 -17.43 17.89 -25.95
CA ALA A 493 -17.20 17.30 -27.26
C ALA A 493 -18.13 16.10 -27.50
N SER A 494 -18.49 15.78 -28.75
CA SER A 494 -19.46 14.71 -29.03
C SER A 494 -18.89 13.28 -29.09
N ARG A 495 -17.55 13.07 -29.07
CA ARG A 495 -16.94 11.74 -29.36
C ARG A 495 -15.87 11.22 -28.38
N THR A 496 -15.30 12.05 -27.51
CA THR A 496 -14.19 11.67 -26.59
C THR A 496 -14.35 12.33 -25.22
N ASP A 497 -15.60 12.58 -24.82
CA ASP A 497 -15.91 13.46 -23.70
C ASP A 497 -15.76 12.76 -22.34
N LYS A 498 -15.23 13.49 -21.35
CA LYS A 498 -15.07 13.01 -19.98
C LYS A 498 -16.38 13.03 -19.19
N CYS A 499 -17.46 13.55 -19.78
CA CYS A 499 -18.81 13.63 -19.21
C CYS A 499 -19.82 12.83 -20.05
N LYS A 500 -20.62 11.99 -19.37
CA LYS A 500 -21.66 11.13 -19.96
C LYS A 500 -23.05 11.77 -20.00
N ASP A 501 -23.28 12.90 -19.32
CA ASP A 501 -24.57 13.61 -19.32
C ASP A 501 -25.03 13.92 -20.75
N GLY A 502 -26.30 13.69 -21.11
CA GLY A 502 -26.79 13.94 -22.48
C GLY A 502 -26.55 15.38 -22.97
N SER A 503 -26.82 16.36 -22.10
CA SER A 503 -26.49 17.77 -22.27
C SER A 503 -25.95 18.33 -20.96
N ILE A 504 -24.97 19.23 -21.03
CA ILE A 504 -24.52 19.95 -19.85
C ILE A 504 -25.61 20.96 -19.45
N THR A 505 -25.86 21.10 -18.15
CA THR A 505 -26.80 22.08 -17.60
C THR A 505 -26.19 22.69 -16.36
N GLY A 506 -26.24 24.02 -16.24
CA GLY A 506 -25.74 24.73 -15.06
C GLY A 506 -24.22 24.83 -14.94
N GLY A 507 -23.47 24.34 -15.94
CA GLY A 507 -22.00 24.42 -15.98
C GLY A 507 -21.28 23.27 -15.28
N VAL A 508 -21.94 22.13 -15.06
CA VAL A 508 -21.41 20.97 -14.32
C VAL A 508 -21.69 19.66 -15.04
N CYS A 509 -20.92 18.62 -14.74
CA CYS A 509 -21.18 17.25 -15.15
C CYS A 509 -21.67 16.39 -13.99
N ASN A 510 -22.76 15.64 -14.21
CA ASN A 510 -23.35 14.77 -13.20
C ASN A 510 -22.82 13.35 -13.23
N VAL A 511 -22.50 12.81 -14.40
CA VAL A 511 -21.98 11.47 -14.61
C VAL A 511 -20.70 11.53 -15.46
N CYS A 512 -19.57 11.12 -14.88
CA CYS A 512 -18.31 11.11 -15.60
C CYS A 512 -18.13 9.84 -16.45
N ALA A 513 -17.30 9.94 -17.49
CA ALA A 513 -16.91 8.81 -18.30
C ALA A 513 -16.02 7.82 -17.52
N ASP A 514 -15.89 6.60 -18.02
CA ASP A 514 -15.14 5.55 -17.34
C ASP A 514 -13.66 5.91 -17.26
N GLY A 515 -13.03 5.69 -16.09
CA GLY A 515 -11.69 6.16 -15.80
C GLY A 515 -11.61 7.62 -15.34
N PHE A 516 -12.74 8.33 -15.25
CA PHE A 516 -12.85 9.64 -14.61
C PHE A 516 -13.75 9.55 -13.38
N PHE A 517 -13.50 10.38 -12.37
CA PHE A 517 -14.36 10.49 -11.20
C PHE A 517 -14.90 11.92 -11.02
N LYS A 518 -16.06 12.02 -10.39
CA LYS A 518 -16.77 13.26 -10.12
C LYS A 518 -16.24 13.90 -8.85
N MET A 519 -15.96 15.19 -8.92
CA MET A 519 -15.61 16.00 -7.75
C MET A 519 -16.07 17.44 -7.97
N ASN A 520 -16.85 18.01 -7.04
CA ASN A 520 -17.32 19.40 -7.11
C ASN A 520 -17.82 19.83 -8.50
N GLY A 521 -18.71 19.05 -9.13
CA GLY A 521 -19.34 19.41 -10.41
C GLY A 521 -18.50 19.17 -11.68
N GLY A 522 -17.26 18.70 -11.55
CA GLY A 522 -16.39 18.34 -12.68
C GLY A 522 -16.00 16.87 -12.75
N CYS A 523 -15.32 16.50 -13.84
CA CYS A 523 -14.77 15.16 -14.05
C CYS A 523 -13.24 15.18 -14.07
N TYR A 524 -12.63 14.32 -13.25
CA TYR A 524 -11.21 14.32 -12.93
C TYR A 524 -10.57 12.98 -13.25
N SER A 525 -9.36 13.01 -13.75
CA SER A 525 -8.57 11.81 -14.07
C SER A 525 -7.72 11.38 -12.87
N THR A 526 -7.59 10.08 -12.62
CA THR A 526 -6.67 9.55 -11.59
C THR A 526 -5.20 9.62 -12.01
N SER A 527 -4.90 9.95 -13.27
CA SER A 527 -3.52 10.08 -13.78
C SER A 527 -3.07 11.52 -14.00
N GLN A 528 -3.93 12.51 -13.73
CA GLN A 528 -3.64 13.93 -13.94
C GLN A 528 -4.08 14.75 -12.73
N LEU A 529 -3.35 15.83 -12.45
CA LEU A 529 -3.71 16.81 -11.43
C LEU A 529 -4.99 17.57 -11.82
N PRO A 530 -5.83 17.91 -10.84
CA PRO A 530 -5.70 17.57 -9.41
C PRO A 530 -6.24 16.18 -9.05
N GLY A 531 -6.75 15.41 -10.00
CA GLY A 531 -7.43 14.15 -9.69
C GLY A 531 -6.51 13.06 -9.14
N SER A 532 -5.26 13.00 -9.59
CA SER A 532 -4.27 12.03 -9.12
C SER A 532 -3.85 12.22 -7.66
N THR A 533 -4.01 13.42 -7.08
CA THR A 533 -3.75 13.68 -5.65
C THR A 533 -4.97 13.44 -4.75
N VAL A 534 -6.08 13.04 -5.37
CA VAL A 534 -7.39 12.94 -4.73
C VAL A 534 -7.91 11.51 -4.77
N CYS A 535 -7.64 10.78 -5.84
CA CYS A 535 -8.18 9.45 -6.06
C CYS A 535 -7.16 8.52 -6.74
N LEU A 536 -6.85 7.41 -6.08
CA LEU A 536 -5.95 6.36 -6.58
C LEU A 536 -6.59 5.56 -7.73
N SER A 537 -7.90 5.28 -7.65
CA SER A 537 -8.61 4.55 -8.69
C SER A 537 -10.08 4.98 -8.80
N ALA A 538 -10.58 5.12 -10.03
CA ALA A 538 -11.98 5.42 -10.31
C ALA A 538 -12.76 4.14 -10.63
N GLN A 539 -14.05 4.09 -10.28
CA GLN A 539 -14.93 2.98 -10.67
C GLN A 539 -15.15 2.95 -12.20
N SER A 540 -15.35 1.74 -12.74
CA SER A 540 -15.56 1.50 -14.17
C SER A 540 -16.90 2.03 -14.68
N THR A 541 -17.84 2.38 -13.79
CA THR A 541 -19.17 2.86 -14.14
C THR A 541 -19.60 3.89 -13.10
N GLY A 542 -20.19 5.02 -13.52
CA GLY A 542 -20.80 6.01 -12.62
C GLY A 542 -19.87 7.15 -12.17
N GLY A 543 -18.58 7.07 -12.48
CA GLY A 543 -17.65 8.16 -12.22
C GLY A 543 -17.42 8.46 -10.75
N ILE A 544 -17.40 7.43 -9.90
CA ILE A 544 -17.13 7.58 -8.45
C ILE A 544 -15.67 7.21 -8.20
N CYS A 545 -15.01 7.92 -7.29
CA CYS A 545 -13.68 7.51 -6.83
C CYS A 545 -13.82 6.20 -6.05
N LYS A 546 -13.14 5.12 -6.47
CA LYS A 546 -13.17 3.82 -5.78
C LYS A 546 -12.25 3.83 -4.56
N THR A 547 -11.08 4.45 -4.68
CA THR A 547 -10.08 4.50 -3.62
C THR A 547 -9.59 5.94 -3.47
N PRO A 548 -10.13 6.70 -2.51
CA PRO A 548 -9.65 8.05 -2.20
C PRO A 548 -8.19 8.03 -1.73
N GLU A 549 -7.46 9.10 -2.04
CA GLU A 549 -6.16 9.39 -1.42
C GLU A 549 -6.31 9.90 0.02
N GLU A 550 -5.22 9.89 0.79
CA GLU A 550 -5.26 10.43 2.16
C GLU A 550 -5.70 11.90 2.18
N GLY A 551 -6.62 12.23 3.08
CA GLY A 551 -7.25 13.55 3.13
C GLY A 551 -8.57 13.64 2.36
N PHE A 552 -8.98 12.56 1.70
CA PHE A 552 -10.26 12.45 1.02
C PHE A 552 -11.01 11.21 1.48
N SER A 553 -12.33 11.27 1.47
CA SER A 553 -13.17 10.13 1.85
C SER A 553 -14.49 10.16 1.09
N LEU A 554 -15.15 8.99 1.01
CA LEU A 554 -16.48 8.87 0.41
C LEU A 554 -17.53 8.92 1.51
N THR A 555 -18.48 9.83 1.38
CA THR A 555 -19.72 9.82 2.17
C THR A 555 -20.85 9.46 1.22
N GLY A 556 -21.24 8.19 1.21
CA GLY A 556 -22.09 7.63 0.14
C GLY A 556 -21.35 7.63 -1.20
N GLU A 557 -21.94 8.19 -2.24
CA GLU A 557 -21.34 8.31 -3.58
C GLU A 557 -20.58 9.62 -3.79
N SER A 558 -20.51 10.49 -2.77
CA SER A 558 -19.89 11.82 -2.87
C SER A 558 -18.50 11.83 -2.23
N LEU A 559 -17.52 12.30 -3.01
CA LEU A 559 -16.16 12.52 -2.54
C LEU A 559 -16.08 13.83 -1.74
N VAL A 560 -15.63 13.74 -0.49
CA VAL A 560 -15.48 14.88 0.41
C VAL A 560 -14.01 15.07 0.81
N THR A 561 -13.64 16.32 1.04
CA THR A 561 -12.34 16.70 1.61
C THR A 561 -12.38 16.60 3.12
N CYS A 562 -11.41 15.90 3.71
CA CYS A 562 -11.21 15.89 5.14
C CYS A 562 -10.56 17.20 5.62
N TYR A 563 -10.71 17.54 6.90
CA TYR A 563 -10.02 18.69 7.47
C TYR A 563 -8.50 18.44 7.55
N THR A 564 -7.72 19.51 7.68
CA THR A 564 -6.26 19.44 7.68
C THR A 564 -5.70 18.46 8.72
N GLY A 565 -4.82 17.56 8.27
CA GLY A 565 -4.17 16.55 9.12
C GLY A 565 -4.98 15.28 9.35
N CYS A 566 -6.20 15.19 8.78
CA CYS A 566 -7.00 13.97 8.80
C CYS A 566 -6.80 13.17 7.51
N ALA A 567 -6.44 11.89 7.62
CA ALA A 567 -6.25 11.00 6.48
C ALA A 567 -7.57 10.38 6.02
N GLU A 568 -8.45 10.00 6.95
CA GLU A 568 -9.75 9.38 6.66
C GLU A 568 -10.83 10.00 7.55
N CYS A 569 -11.97 10.34 6.97
CA CYS A 569 -13.06 10.99 7.67
C CYS A 569 -14.44 10.47 7.24
N THR A 570 -15.36 10.32 8.19
CA THR A 570 -16.77 9.99 7.90
C THR A 570 -17.60 11.25 7.65
N THR A 571 -17.20 12.37 8.23
CA THR A 571 -17.75 13.71 7.98
C THR A 571 -16.62 14.72 7.90
N THR A 572 -16.88 15.96 7.46
CA THR A 572 -15.86 17.04 7.44
C THR A 572 -15.29 17.40 8.81
N LYS A 573 -15.82 16.84 9.91
CA LYS A 573 -15.40 17.12 11.29
C LYS A 573 -14.99 15.87 12.08
N ASP A 574 -15.27 14.66 11.59
CA ASP A 574 -15.01 13.41 12.30
C ASP A 574 -13.92 12.59 11.60
N CYS A 575 -12.73 12.55 12.21
CA CYS A 575 -11.59 11.84 11.65
C CYS A 575 -11.43 10.44 12.26
N SER A 576 -11.44 9.41 11.41
CA SER A 576 -11.16 8.04 11.82
C SER A 576 -9.65 7.83 12.01
N ARG A 577 -8.83 8.39 11.10
CA ARG A 577 -7.37 8.24 11.08
C ARG A 577 -6.67 9.54 10.69
N CYS A 578 -5.64 9.93 11.45
CA CYS A 578 -4.82 11.11 11.14
C CYS A 578 -3.72 10.78 10.11
N MET A 579 -3.29 11.79 9.36
CA MET A 579 -2.13 11.70 8.47
C MET A 579 -0.84 11.49 9.25
N ASP A 580 0.19 10.97 8.59
CA ASP A 580 1.54 10.94 9.16
C ASP A 580 1.99 12.35 9.56
N GLY A 581 2.65 12.45 10.72
CA GLY A 581 2.97 13.74 11.34
C GLY A 581 1.81 14.38 12.10
N TYR A 582 0.66 13.69 12.25
CA TYR A 582 -0.43 14.07 13.14
C TYR A 582 -0.85 12.90 14.04
N VAL A 583 -1.40 13.20 15.21
CA VAL A 583 -1.93 12.22 16.16
C VAL A 583 -3.32 12.62 16.62
N LYS A 584 -4.16 11.61 16.81
CA LYS A 584 -5.53 11.80 17.29
C LYS A 584 -5.52 12.14 18.78
N VAL A 585 -5.95 13.35 19.12
CA VAL A 585 -6.14 13.81 20.51
C VAL A 585 -7.62 14.16 20.65
N GLY A 586 -8.38 13.29 21.30
CA GLY A 586 -9.85 13.36 21.29
C GLY A 586 -10.42 13.02 19.91
N SER A 587 -11.22 13.92 19.34
CA SER A 587 -11.79 13.78 17.98
C SER A 587 -10.98 14.52 16.89
N ALA A 588 -9.93 15.26 17.26
CA ALA A 588 -9.16 16.09 16.34
C ALA A 588 -7.74 15.52 16.09
N CYS A 589 -7.19 15.82 14.91
CA CYS A 589 -5.81 15.50 14.56
C CYS A 589 -4.92 16.68 14.92
N THR A 590 -3.96 16.45 15.82
CA THR A 590 -2.99 17.45 16.27
C THR A 590 -1.64 17.14 15.64
N LYS A 591 -0.98 18.16 15.07
CA LYS A 591 0.35 18.01 14.48
C LYS A 591 1.34 17.52 15.53
N CYS A 592 2.18 16.57 15.17
CA CYS A 592 3.27 16.11 16.01
C CYS A 592 4.24 17.27 16.33
N HIS A 593 4.93 17.16 17.46
CA HIS A 593 6.00 18.08 17.82
C HIS A 593 7.10 18.05 16.74
N GLU A 594 7.82 19.17 16.55
CA GLU A 594 8.85 19.30 15.50
C GLU A 594 9.98 18.26 15.59
N SER A 595 10.18 17.68 16.77
CA SER A 595 11.15 16.61 17.01
C SER A 595 10.67 15.23 16.53
N CYS A 596 9.38 15.07 16.21
CA CYS A 596 8.77 13.82 15.77
C CYS A 596 8.51 13.87 14.26
N TYR A 597 8.93 12.84 13.55
CA TYR A 597 8.45 12.57 12.19
C TYR A 597 7.04 11.95 12.22
N THR A 598 6.84 10.97 13.11
CA THR A 598 5.53 10.40 13.43
C THR A 598 5.36 10.31 14.94
N CYS A 599 4.12 10.42 15.43
CA CYS A 599 3.80 10.36 16.85
C CYS A 599 2.54 9.53 17.12
N GLU A 600 2.38 9.06 18.36
CA GLU A 600 1.25 8.27 18.83
C GLU A 600 0.80 8.72 20.21
N ALA A 601 -0.47 8.48 20.59
CA ALA A 601 -1.07 8.86 21.89
C ALA A 601 -1.07 10.38 22.24
N GLY A 602 -0.09 11.16 21.79
CA GLY A 602 0.06 12.60 21.99
C GLY A 602 1.18 13.17 21.11
N ALA A 603 1.17 14.50 20.90
CA ALA A 603 2.03 15.15 19.90
C ALA A 603 3.54 15.01 20.18
N THR A 604 3.94 14.78 21.43
CA THR A 604 5.33 14.66 21.87
C THR A 604 5.80 13.21 22.03
N THR A 605 4.92 12.23 21.87
CA THR A 605 5.25 10.81 22.00
C THR A 605 5.59 10.27 20.62
N CYS A 606 6.84 10.45 20.21
CA CYS A 606 7.30 10.13 18.87
C CYS A 606 7.44 8.61 18.67
N LYS A 607 6.89 8.13 17.56
CA LYS A 607 7.16 6.79 17.03
C LYS A 607 8.46 6.79 16.24
N VAL A 608 8.65 7.79 15.39
CA VAL A 608 9.89 8.04 14.63
C VAL A 608 10.30 9.49 14.85
N CYS A 609 11.58 9.73 15.13
CA CYS A 609 12.11 11.08 15.31
C CYS A 609 12.28 11.79 13.96
N ALA A 610 12.12 13.11 13.98
CA ALA A 610 12.47 13.96 12.86
C ALA A 610 13.99 13.92 12.59
N PRO A 611 14.44 14.25 11.37
CA PRO A 611 15.86 14.35 11.06
C PRO A 611 16.60 15.27 12.05
N GLY A 612 17.75 14.83 12.56
CA GLY A 612 18.52 15.55 13.58
C GLY A 612 18.05 15.30 15.02
N TYR A 613 17.13 14.36 15.23
CA TYR A 613 16.66 13.94 16.54
C TYR A 613 16.74 12.41 16.73
N TYR A 614 16.86 11.95 17.97
CA TYR A 614 16.91 10.52 18.34
C TYR A 614 16.05 10.21 19.58
N LYS A 615 15.72 8.92 19.79
CA LYS A 615 15.05 8.42 21.01
C LYS A 615 16.10 7.80 21.93
N GLU A 616 15.93 7.84 23.25
CA GLU A 616 16.90 7.17 24.14
C GLU A 616 16.63 5.66 24.29
N SER A 617 15.43 5.22 23.92
CA SER A 617 14.98 3.84 24.01
C SER A 617 14.23 3.42 22.74
N SER A 618 14.04 2.11 22.59
CA SER A 618 13.21 1.53 21.52
C SER A 618 11.71 1.81 21.71
N SER A 619 11.29 2.20 22.91
CA SER A 619 9.90 2.59 23.19
C SER A 619 9.54 3.94 22.56
N ASN A 620 8.25 4.16 22.31
CA ASN A 620 7.76 5.44 21.83
C ASN A 620 7.84 6.49 22.95
N GLY A 621 8.17 7.73 22.59
CA GLY A 621 8.50 8.76 23.57
C GLY A 621 9.08 10.02 22.94
N PRO A 622 9.47 11.02 23.74
CA PRO A 622 10.05 12.25 23.23
C PRO A 622 11.39 12.01 22.54
N CYS A 623 11.65 12.81 21.50
CA CYS A 623 12.93 12.81 20.80
C CYS A 623 13.81 13.98 21.25
N ARG A 624 15.11 13.75 21.35
CA ARG A 624 16.13 14.75 21.72
C ARG A 624 16.98 15.12 20.51
N LYS A 625 17.53 16.33 20.48
CA LYS A 625 18.42 16.74 19.37
C LYS A 625 19.71 15.95 19.40
N CYS A 626 20.24 15.57 18.24
CA CYS A 626 21.52 14.87 18.14
C CYS A 626 22.66 15.58 18.86
N SER A 627 22.67 16.92 18.83
CA SER A 627 23.65 17.77 19.51
C SER A 627 23.64 17.64 21.03
N GLU A 628 22.54 17.16 21.63
CA GLU A 628 22.45 16.90 23.08
C GLU A 628 23.13 15.58 23.46
N GLY A 629 23.09 14.57 22.58
CA GLY A 629 23.73 13.27 22.79
C GLY A 629 25.23 13.31 22.54
N LEU A 630 25.66 14.09 21.54
CA LEU A 630 27.07 14.40 21.28
C LEU A 630 27.18 15.81 20.70
N ALA A 631 27.97 16.66 21.35
CA ALA A 631 28.18 18.04 20.90
C ALA A 631 28.70 18.06 19.44
N GLY A 632 28.06 18.86 18.60
CA GLY A 632 28.37 18.94 17.16
C GLY A 632 27.80 17.80 16.31
N CYS A 633 26.98 16.89 16.85
CA CYS A 633 26.33 15.86 16.03
C CYS A 633 25.08 16.39 15.32
N ARG A 634 25.04 16.28 13.98
CA ARG A 634 23.92 16.72 13.12
C ARG A 634 22.92 15.62 12.79
N GLN A 635 23.39 14.40 12.60
CA GLN A 635 22.54 13.24 12.32
C GLN A 635 22.93 12.10 13.24
N CYS A 636 21.95 11.41 13.81
CA CYS A 636 22.18 10.37 14.79
C CYS A 636 21.03 9.37 14.85
N ALA A 637 21.29 8.22 15.45
CA ALA A 637 20.28 7.27 15.86
C ALA A 637 20.74 6.49 17.10
N THR A 638 19.80 5.78 17.69
CA THR A 638 20.01 4.81 18.77
C THR A 638 19.46 3.47 18.30
N PRO A 639 20.32 2.52 17.90
CA PRO A 639 19.88 1.18 17.54
C PRO A 639 19.23 0.48 18.74
N VAL A 640 18.64 -0.69 18.47
CA VAL A 640 18.03 -1.59 19.46
C VAL A 640 18.95 -1.98 20.64
N ASN A 641 20.26 -1.77 20.52
CA ASN A 641 21.24 -2.00 21.59
C ASN A 641 21.47 -0.77 22.51
N GLY A 642 20.69 0.30 22.36
CA GLY A 642 20.70 1.48 23.24
C GLY A 642 21.93 2.38 23.12
N LYS A 643 22.83 2.14 22.16
CA LYS A 643 24.05 2.94 21.96
C LYS A 643 23.75 4.15 21.07
N PHE A 644 24.01 5.37 21.54
CA PHE A 644 23.95 6.57 20.70
C PHE A 644 25.00 6.51 19.60
N ILE A 645 24.58 6.68 18.36
CA ILE A 645 25.43 6.71 17.17
C ILE A 645 25.26 8.06 16.50
N CYS A 646 26.36 8.79 16.34
CA CYS A 646 26.41 9.96 15.47
C CYS A 646 26.82 9.52 14.07
N PHE A 647 26.11 9.98 13.04
CA PHE A 647 26.39 9.71 11.64
C PHE A 647 27.08 10.88 10.93
N GLU A 648 26.88 12.10 11.42
CA GLU A 648 27.46 13.31 10.82
C GLU A 648 27.74 14.38 11.87
N THR A 649 28.90 15.02 11.81
CA THR A 649 29.31 16.09 12.73
C THR A 649 29.40 17.46 12.04
N ASP A 650 29.35 18.53 12.83
CA ASP A 650 29.56 19.90 12.39
C ASP A 650 31.03 20.17 12.07
N ASP A 651 31.29 20.73 10.88
CA ASP A 651 32.62 21.15 10.42
C ASP A 651 33.26 22.27 11.26
N ASN A 652 32.49 22.86 12.18
CA ASN A 652 32.90 24.00 13.02
C ASN A 652 33.18 23.63 14.48
N THR A 653 33.29 22.35 14.83
CA THR A 653 33.75 21.95 16.17
C THR A 653 35.28 22.03 16.26
N GLY A 654 35.81 23.24 16.06
CA GLY A 654 37.13 23.59 16.53
C GLY A 654 37.04 23.93 18.01
N ASP A 655 37.12 22.94 18.89
CA ASP A 655 37.58 23.20 20.25
C ASP A 655 38.47 22.06 20.80
N ASN A 656 39.77 22.30 20.64
CA ASN A 656 40.84 22.07 21.61
C ASN A 656 40.68 20.92 22.63
N THR A 657 41.04 19.70 22.24
CA THR A 657 41.88 18.84 23.10
C THR A 657 42.56 17.70 22.32
N GLY A 658 43.83 17.91 21.96
CA GLY A 658 44.80 16.83 21.70
C GLY A 658 44.88 16.30 20.26
N GLY A 659 45.67 16.97 19.42
CA GLY A 659 45.86 16.67 18.00
C GLY A 659 46.59 15.36 17.66
N SER A 660 46.47 14.97 16.39
CA SER A 660 47.61 14.61 15.54
C SER A 660 47.16 14.60 14.07
N THR A 661 48.05 15.13 13.24
CA THR A 661 47.99 15.31 11.79
C THR A 661 48.01 13.98 11.03
N ASN A 662 47.03 13.77 10.15
CA ASN A 662 47.23 13.15 8.83
C ASN A 662 46.09 13.57 7.91
N LYS A 663 46.33 14.67 7.18
CA LYS A 663 45.42 15.25 6.21
C LYS A 663 45.82 14.73 4.82
N SER A 664 45.08 13.76 4.30
CA SER A 664 45.13 13.34 2.90
C SER A 664 43.70 13.31 2.38
N GLY A 665 43.25 14.42 1.81
CA GLY A 665 41.90 14.59 1.29
C GLY A 665 41.52 16.06 1.28
N LEU A 666 41.72 16.73 0.14
CA LEU A 666 41.35 18.13 -0.07
C LEU A 666 39.83 18.29 0.01
N SER A 667 39.40 19.19 0.89
CA SER A 667 38.01 19.65 1.02
C SER A 667 37.63 20.56 -0.16
N THR A 668 36.44 20.34 -0.68
CA THR A 668 35.77 21.02 -1.80
C THR A 668 35.47 22.50 -1.57
N GLY A 669 35.86 23.07 -0.42
CA GLY A 669 35.75 24.51 -0.11
C GLY A 669 36.84 25.41 -0.72
N ALA A 670 37.84 24.87 -1.41
CA ALA A 670 38.92 25.65 -2.03
C ALA A 670 38.79 25.86 -3.56
N ILE A 671 37.76 25.31 -4.20
CA ILE A 671 37.66 25.26 -5.69
C ILE A 671 36.83 26.43 -6.28
N ALA A 672 36.35 27.37 -5.47
CA ALA A 672 35.76 28.63 -5.96
C ALA A 672 36.72 29.85 -5.93
N GLY A 673 37.96 29.69 -5.47
CA GLY A 673 38.93 30.80 -5.37
C GLY A 673 40.11 30.73 -6.36
N ILE A 674 40.39 29.58 -6.96
CA ILE A 674 41.63 29.38 -7.73
C ILE A 674 41.43 29.64 -9.24
N SER A 675 40.20 29.57 -9.75
CA SER A 675 39.91 29.84 -11.16
C SER A 675 40.02 31.33 -11.54
N VAL A 676 39.87 32.25 -10.59
CA VAL A 676 40.02 33.70 -10.86
C VAL A 676 41.50 34.11 -10.82
N ALA A 677 42.30 33.52 -9.93
CA ALA A 677 43.74 33.84 -9.86
C ALA A 677 44.49 33.39 -11.12
N VAL A 678 44.16 32.21 -11.68
CA VAL A 678 44.80 31.72 -12.92
C VAL A 678 44.34 32.55 -14.13
N ILE A 679 43.07 32.94 -14.23
CA ILE A 679 42.58 33.80 -15.32
C ILE A 679 43.17 35.22 -15.23
N VAL A 680 43.36 35.78 -14.03
CA VAL A 680 44.01 37.08 -13.86
C VAL A 680 45.52 37.01 -14.13
N VAL A 681 46.20 35.92 -13.75
CA VAL A 681 47.63 35.73 -14.04
C VAL A 681 47.87 35.46 -15.52
N VAL A 682 47.06 34.62 -16.17
CA VAL A 682 47.16 34.35 -17.61
C VAL A 682 46.69 35.55 -18.43
N GLY A 683 45.61 36.23 -18.03
CA GLY A 683 45.16 37.48 -18.65
C GLY A 683 46.15 38.63 -18.50
N GLY A 684 46.81 38.73 -17.33
CA GLY A 684 47.90 39.67 -17.08
C GLY A 684 49.17 39.36 -17.88
N LEU A 685 49.53 38.08 -18.04
CA LEU A 685 50.65 37.64 -18.88
C LEU A 685 50.39 37.89 -20.36
N VAL A 686 49.19 37.59 -20.86
CA VAL A 686 48.80 37.83 -22.25
C VAL A 686 48.70 39.33 -22.54
N GLY A 687 48.16 40.12 -21.61
CA GLY A 687 48.12 41.58 -21.70
C GLY A 687 49.52 42.22 -21.67
N PHE A 688 50.41 41.75 -20.80
CA PHE A 688 51.79 42.20 -20.74
C PHE A 688 52.59 41.83 -21.99
N LEU A 689 52.39 40.62 -22.53
CA LEU A 689 53.03 40.19 -23.77
C LEU A 689 52.50 40.97 -24.98
N CYS A 690 51.18 41.24 -25.07
CA CYS A 690 50.61 42.08 -26.13
C CYS A 690 51.13 43.52 -26.03
N TRP A 691 51.21 44.10 -24.83
CA TRP A 691 51.78 45.44 -24.64
C TRP A 691 53.27 45.49 -24.98
N TRP A 692 54.04 44.47 -24.58
CA TRP A 692 55.48 44.38 -24.84
C TRP A 692 55.79 44.27 -26.34
N PHE A 693 55.05 43.46 -27.09
CA PHE A 693 55.25 43.31 -28.54
C PHE A 693 54.70 44.50 -29.35
N ILE A 694 53.64 45.17 -28.90
CA ILE A 694 53.06 46.33 -29.62
C ILE A 694 53.83 47.63 -29.32
N CYS A 695 54.36 47.81 -28.10
CA CYS A 695 54.98 49.08 -27.69
C CYS A 695 56.52 49.11 -27.80
N ARG A 696 57.22 47.96 -27.92
CA ARG A 696 58.68 47.96 -28.25
C ARG A 696 59.00 48.10 -29.73
N GLY A 697 58.00 48.15 -30.61
CA GLY A 697 58.19 48.39 -32.05
C GLY A 697 58.22 49.86 -32.48
N LYS A 698 58.19 50.81 -31.53
CA LYS A 698 58.34 52.25 -31.80
C LYS A 698 59.35 52.87 -30.82
N ALA A 699 60.60 52.41 -30.94
CA ALA A 699 61.80 53.18 -30.68
C ALA A 699 62.73 52.97 -31.87
#